data_AF-A0A5E4NH59-F1
#
_entry.id   AF-A0A5E4NH59-F1
#
_cell.length_a   1.000
_cell.length_b   1.000
_cell.length_c   1.000
_cell.angle_alpha   90.00
_cell.angle_beta   90.00
_cell.angle_gamma   90.00
#
_symmetry.space_group_name_H-M   'P 1'
#
loop_
_entity.id
_entity.type
_entity.pdbx_description
1 polymer ?
#
loop_
_entity_poly.entity_id
_entity_poly.type
_entity_poly.pdbx_seq_one_letter_code
_entity_poly.pdbx_strand_id
1 'polypeptide(L)'
;MFLYAAFAAFLLVHSTYADAGVQEQVAVDTDEGVLVLTKDNFDHIVSSSEYLLVKFYAPWCGHCKQLAPEYANAAQHLSGNELSIKLGKVDATIESDLAEKFGIRGYPTLKFFKNGKPVDYTGGRTKDEIIQWVLKKSGPAAKVLQSAEELKSFIEGKPVSIVGYFKDLESKAAKLFSELADSVDDHPFGLVSDYSKFTDLEHKDTFVLYKDFDEKKVPFDKEISSIEDIKKFIFVHSLPPVIEFNQETAQKIFGGQIKSHLLLFLSKKEGHFEKFIDDIKPVAIDFRGQIVFVTINADEEEHQRILEFFGMKKNEVPSMRAIKLEDDMTKFKPESSELTGENVRQFVSDFVEGKVKQHLLSEELPEDWNKTPVWTLTATNFDSVALDTTKNVLVEFYAPWCGHCKQLAPIFDKVGEYFADKDDIVIAKMDATVNELEHTKITSFPTLTYYPKGDAKAIEYNGDRSFDAIVKFIESDGQVEAAPATSVGLTSTNVLVPGQQQLPKGVTNSTDYLLSNEKVLQNILPVDNDLLANVFITVKTTGRNHLIRLPVIIKTWFQLAKKQTWFFTDTDDQHLSQITGGHVVNTNCSATHSRRALCCKMSVELDVFLESKKKWFCHVDDDNYVNVPALDELLKLYNPIGDWYLGRTSTPNPLQIHTKSQKTTFWFATGGAGFCLSRALVLKMAPISGNGKLMAIGDRIGLPDDVSVGYVIEYLLKIQLTRVEQFHSHLEPMRLIKKDLFNEQLTFSYSLDNEPNTVEVEGFNEITDPTRFLSLHCFLFPESPCCFEK
;
A
#
# COMPACT_ATOMS: atom_id res chain seq x y z
N MET A 1 -65.71 43.98 -42.78
CA MET A 1 -65.66 42.61 -43.37
C MET A 1 -64.23 42.43 -43.88
N PHE A 2 -63.61 41.26 -43.66
CA PHE A 2 -62.20 40.91 -43.97
C PHE A 2 -61.15 41.13 -42.87
N LEU A 3 -61.41 40.56 -41.69
CA LEU A 3 -60.41 39.77 -40.97
C LEU A 3 -60.98 38.36 -40.88
N TYR A 4 -60.15 37.34 -41.14
CA TYR A 4 -60.32 35.88 -41.01
C TYR A 4 -59.97 35.11 -42.30
N ALA A 5 -58.71 35.17 -42.74
CA ALA A 5 -58.10 34.17 -43.65
C ALA A 5 -56.55 34.28 -43.79
N ALA A 6 -55.80 34.83 -42.83
CA ALA A 6 -54.36 35.10 -43.00
C ALA A 6 -53.46 34.56 -41.87
N PHE A 7 -53.77 33.38 -41.30
CA PHE A 7 -52.97 32.80 -40.21
C PHE A 7 -52.52 31.34 -40.44
N ALA A 8 -52.55 30.83 -41.67
CA ALA A 8 -52.24 29.42 -41.97
C ALA A 8 -51.29 29.22 -43.17
N ALA A 9 -50.17 29.94 -43.21
CA ALA A 9 -49.11 29.73 -44.21
C ALA A 9 -47.68 30.00 -43.68
N PHE A 10 -47.40 29.67 -42.42
CA PHE A 10 -46.07 29.85 -41.81
C PHE A 10 -45.41 28.55 -41.30
N LEU A 11 -45.88 27.39 -41.78
CA LEU A 11 -45.30 26.08 -41.52
C LEU A 11 -45.30 25.31 -42.85
N LEU A 12 -44.17 25.31 -43.57
CA LEU A 12 -43.71 24.32 -44.56
C LEU A 12 -42.71 24.92 -45.56
N VAL A 13 -41.53 25.34 -45.10
CA VAL A 13 -40.25 25.22 -45.85
C VAL A 13 -39.13 25.18 -44.79
N HIS A 14 -38.86 24.00 -44.24
CA HIS A 14 -37.65 23.72 -43.45
C HIS A 14 -37.01 22.47 -44.06
N SER A 15 -36.10 22.65 -45.00
CA SER A 15 -34.98 21.74 -45.28
C SER A 15 -34.19 22.31 -46.46
N THR A 16 -32.87 22.18 -46.41
CA THR A 16 -31.88 22.58 -47.43
C THR A 16 -31.37 24.03 -47.38
N TYR A 17 -30.86 24.43 -46.23
CA TYR A 17 -29.49 24.96 -46.21
C TYR A 17 -28.72 24.06 -45.25
N ALA A 18 -28.03 23.07 -45.83
CA ALA A 18 -26.97 22.38 -45.16
C ALA A 18 -25.91 23.45 -44.88
N ASP A 19 -25.83 23.87 -43.63
CA ASP A 19 -24.66 24.55 -43.10
C ASP A 19 -23.51 23.59 -43.39
N ALA A 20 -22.71 23.92 -44.40
CA ALA A 20 -21.45 23.25 -44.64
C ALA A 20 -20.57 23.61 -43.45
N GLY A 21 -20.75 22.86 -42.36
CA GLY A 21 -19.87 22.86 -41.22
C GLY A 21 -18.49 22.54 -41.74
N VAL A 22 -17.70 23.59 -41.94
CA VAL A 22 -16.26 23.48 -42.02
C VAL A 22 -15.86 22.81 -40.72
N GLN A 23 -15.60 21.50 -40.76
CA GLN A 23 -14.84 20.84 -39.72
C GLN A 23 -13.49 21.53 -39.75
N GLU A 24 -13.30 22.46 -38.81
CA GLU A 24 -12.02 23.06 -38.52
C GLU A 24 -11.07 21.90 -38.22
N GLN A 25 -10.17 21.59 -39.16
CA GLN A 25 -9.09 20.65 -38.90
C GLN A 25 -8.25 21.31 -37.80
N VAL A 26 -8.42 20.86 -36.55
CA VAL A 26 -7.56 21.27 -35.44
C VAL A 26 -6.14 20.87 -35.84
N ALA A 27 -5.33 21.84 -36.24
CA ALA A 27 -3.94 21.61 -36.60
C ALA A 27 -3.24 21.01 -35.38
N VAL A 28 -2.81 19.75 -35.50
CA VAL A 28 -2.09 19.06 -34.43
C VAL A 28 -0.61 19.37 -34.61
N ASP A 29 -0.08 20.19 -33.70
CA ASP A 29 1.34 20.51 -33.70
C ASP A 29 2.17 19.24 -33.50
N THR A 30 3.32 19.19 -34.18
CA THR A 30 4.31 18.12 -34.03
C THR A 30 5.64 18.72 -33.61
N ASP A 31 6.34 18.03 -32.73
CA ASP A 31 7.70 18.36 -32.32
C ASP A 31 8.60 17.15 -32.56
N GLU A 32 9.56 17.29 -33.47
CA GLU A 32 10.47 16.23 -33.92
C GLU A 32 9.78 14.92 -34.38
N GLY A 33 8.54 15.02 -34.88
CA GLY A 33 7.73 13.87 -35.31
C GLY A 33 6.84 13.28 -34.21
N VAL A 34 6.84 13.86 -33.01
CA VAL A 34 5.97 13.51 -31.88
C VAL A 34 4.78 14.47 -31.83
N LEU A 35 3.55 13.94 -31.76
CA LEU A 35 2.34 14.76 -31.65
C LEU A 35 2.29 15.52 -30.32
N VAL A 36 2.02 16.82 -30.35
CA VAL A 36 1.79 17.62 -29.15
C VAL A 36 0.30 17.51 -28.79
N LEU A 37 0.03 16.84 -27.67
CA LEU A 37 -1.31 16.56 -27.22
C LEU A 37 -1.70 17.49 -26.07
N THR A 38 -2.86 18.13 -26.21
CA THR A 38 -3.48 19.05 -25.25
C THR A 38 -4.89 18.58 -24.95
N LYS A 39 -5.52 19.10 -23.88
CA LYS A 39 -6.90 18.76 -23.53
C LYS A 39 -7.89 18.92 -24.70
N ASP A 40 -7.64 19.90 -25.59
CA ASP A 40 -8.53 20.22 -26.69
C ASP A 40 -8.44 19.23 -27.86
N ASN A 41 -7.29 18.58 -28.06
CA ASN A 41 -7.07 17.66 -29.19
C ASN A 41 -6.94 16.18 -28.78
N PHE A 42 -6.73 15.89 -27.49
CA PHE A 42 -6.37 14.57 -26.99
C PHE A 42 -7.42 13.50 -27.33
N ASP A 43 -8.68 13.74 -26.98
CA ASP A 43 -9.74 12.74 -27.18
C ASP A 43 -9.99 12.45 -28.67
N HIS A 44 -9.85 13.46 -29.54
CA HIS A 44 -9.92 13.29 -30.99
C HIS A 44 -8.73 12.47 -31.53
N ILE A 45 -7.51 12.74 -31.07
CA ILE A 45 -6.31 12.03 -31.53
C ILE A 45 -6.31 10.57 -31.04
N VAL A 46 -6.70 10.34 -29.79
CA VAL A 46 -6.84 8.98 -29.22
C VAL A 46 -7.92 8.18 -29.95
N SER A 47 -9.05 8.79 -30.32
CA SER A 47 -10.12 8.08 -31.03
C SER A 47 -9.83 7.87 -32.53
N SER A 48 -9.05 8.74 -33.15
CA SER A 48 -8.66 8.62 -34.58
C SER A 48 -7.37 7.84 -34.82
N SER A 49 -6.68 7.40 -33.76
CA SER A 49 -5.44 6.64 -33.87
C SER A 49 -5.64 5.22 -33.35
N GLU A 50 -5.33 4.22 -34.18
CA GLU A 50 -5.44 2.80 -33.81
C GLU A 50 -4.41 2.44 -32.73
N TYR A 51 -3.17 2.93 -32.89
CA TYR A 51 -2.06 2.75 -31.96
C TYR A 51 -1.40 4.10 -31.67
N LEU A 52 -1.48 4.53 -30.41
CA LEU A 52 -0.87 5.77 -29.94
C LEU A 52 -0.13 5.54 -28.63
N LEU A 53 1.19 5.68 -28.64
CA LEU A 53 1.94 5.76 -27.40
C LEU A 53 1.99 7.22 -26.96
N VAL A 54 1.59 7.52 -25.72
CA VAL A 54 1.62 8.88 -25.16
C VAL A 54 2.63 8.96 -24.02
N LYS A 55 3.58 9.88 -24.14
CA LYS A 55 4.50 10.28 -23.08
C LYS A 55 3.93 11.46 -22.29
N PHE A 56 3.54 11.23 -21.05
CA PHE A 56 3.26 12.29 -20.09
C PHE A 56 4.56 12.74 -19.47
N TYR A 57 4.89 14.02 -19.62
CA TYR A 57 6.18 14.57 -19.22
C TYR A 57 6.04 15.92 -18.52
N ALA A 58 7.11 16.34 -17.86
CA ALA A 58 7.29 17.70 -17.40
C ALA A 58 8.56 18.29 -18.05
N PRO A 59 8.57 19.55 -18.52
CA PRO A 59 9.73 20.15 -19.20
C PRO A 59 11.01 20.16 -18.37
N TRP A 60 10.87 20.20 -17.04
CA TRP A 60 11.97 20.23 -16.09
C TRP A 60 12.46 18.83 -15.67
N CYS A 61 11.76 17.74 -16.03
CA CYS A 61 12.14 16.39 -15.60
C CYS A 61 13.34 15.85 -16.42
N GLY A 62 14.44 15.50 -15.73
CA GLY A 62 15.65 14.97 -16.37
C GLY A 62 15.43 13.67 -17.14
N HIS A 63 14.70 12.69 -16.58
CA HIS A 63 14.33 11.47 -17.32
C HIS A 63 13.48 11.77 -18.55
N CYS A 64 12.63 12.80 -18.54
CA CYS A 64 11.86 13.22 -19.71
C CYS A 64 12.74 13.83 -20.79
N LYS A 65 13.74 14.63 -20.40
CA LYS A 65 14.74 15.20 -21.30
C LYS A 65 15.64 14.12 -21.90
N GLN A 66 16.09 13.15 -21.09
CA GLN A 66 16.88 12.00 -21.56
C GLN A 66 16.09 11.11 -22.51
N LEU A 67 14.80 10.88 -22.21
CA LEU A 67 13.91 10.08 -23.07
C LEU A 67 13.49 10.85 -24.33
N ALA A 68 13.46 12.18 -24.32
CA ALA A 68 12.99 12.98 -25.46
C ALA A 68 13.66 12.61 -26.80
N PRO A 69 15.00 12.55 -26.93
CA PRO A 69 15.65 12.16 -28.19
C PRO A 69 15.37 10.70 -28.56
N GLU A 70 15.41 9.76 -27.61
CA GLU A 70 15.08 8.35 -27.86
C GLU A 70 13.63 8.17 -28.36
N TYR A 71 12.70 8.93 -27.77
CA TYR A 71 11.28 8.93 -28.09
C TYR A 71 10.98 9.57 -29.45
N ALA A 72 11.66 10.68 -29.78
CA ALA A 72 11.55 11.31 -31.10
C ALA A 72 12.14 10.40 -32.19
N ASN A 73 13.29 9.78 -31.95
CA ASN A 73 13.89 8.80 -32.87
C ASN A 73 12.98 7.58 -33.08
N ALA A 74 12.33 7.10 -32.01
CA ALA A 74 11.33 6.03 -32.12
C ALA A 74 10.11 6.49 -32.93
N ALA A 75 9.62 7.71 -32.72
CA ALA A 75 8.50 8.28 -33.47
C ALA A 75 8.81 8.38 -34.97
N GLN A 76 10.00 8.87 -35.33
CA GLN A 76 10.45 8.94 -36.72
C GLN A 76 10.56 7.55 -37.34
N HIS A 77 11.12 6.57 -36.63
CA HIS A 77 11.22 5.20 -37.13
C HIS A 77 9.84 4.55 -37.35
N LEU A 78 8.89 4.81 -36.45
CA LEU A 78 7.54 4.24 -36.51
C LEU A 78 6.62 4.95 -37.52
N SER A 79 6.91 6.21 -37.86
CA SER A 79 6.11 7.01 -38.81
C SER A 79 6.01 6.42 -40.23
N GLY A 80 6.92 5.52 -40.62
CA GLY A 80 6.93 4.82 -41.90
C GLY A 80 6.45 3.36 -41.84
N ASN A 81 5.96 2.87 -40.70
CA ASN A 81 5.50 1.50 -40.53
C ASN A 81 4.07 1.31 -41.06
N GLU A 82 3.75 0.13 -41.60
CA GLU A 82 2.41 -0.23 -42.12
C GLU A 82 1.29 -0.07 -41.07
N LEU A 83 1.60 -0.23 -39.78
CA LEU A 83 0.65 -0.13 -38.66
C LEU A 83 0.31 1.30 -38.24
N SER A 84 0.87 2.33 -38.90
CA SER A 84 0.58 3.76 -38.64
C SER A 84 0.67 4.16 -37.16
N ILE A 85 1.62 3.57 -36.43
CA ILE A 85 1.82 3.79 -35.00
C ILE A 85 2.28 5.24 -34.76
N LYS A 86 1.56 5.96 -33.91
CA LYS A 86 1.89 7.35 -33.57
C LYS A 86 2.45 7.45 -32.16
N LEU A 87 3.35 8.41 -31.96
CA LEU A 87 3.83 8.81 -30.66
C LEU A 87 3.35 10.23 -30.37
N GLY A 88 2.83 10.44 -29.17
CA GLY A 88 2.37 11.73 -28.69
C GLY A 88 2.99 12.08 -27.36
N LYS A 89 2.97 13.36 -27.02
CA LYS A 89 3.44 13.85 -25.73
C LYS A 89 2.45 14.82 -25.13
N VAL A 90 2.23 14.71 -23.84
CA VAL A 90 1.41 15.62 -23.04
C VAL A 90 2.31 16.26 -22.02
N ASP A 91 2.41 17.59 -22.05
CA ASP A 91 3.02 18.34 -20.96
C ASP A 91 2.04 18.35 -19.78
N ALA A 92 2.27 17.45 -18.83
CA ALA A 92 1.41 17.26 -17.67
C ALA A 92 1.48 18.43 -16.66
N THR A 93 2.42 19.38 -16.85
CA THR A 93 2.47 20.61 -16.05
C THR A 93 1.49 21.66 -16.53
N ILE A 94 1.08 21.59 -17.80
CA ILE A 94 0.06 22.46 -18.40
C ILE A 94 -1.28 21.72 -18.45
N GLU A 95 -1.26 20.48 -18.89
CA GLU A 95 -2.44 19.64 -19.12
C GLU A 95 -2.75 18.75 -17.90
N SER A 96 -2.84 19.36 -16.72
CA SER A 96 -3.00 18.63 -15.45
C SER A 96 -4.23 17.73 -15.41
N ASP A 97 -5.32 18.15 -16.05
CA ASP A 97 -6.58 17.38 -16.12
C ASP A 97 -6.40 16.06 -16.88
N LEU A 98 -5.59 16.05 -17.94
CA LEU A 98 -5.26 14.83 -18.67
C LEU A 98 -4.36 13.92 -17.83
N ALA A 99 -3.38 14.49 -17.13
CA ALA A 99 -2.52 13.74 -16.22
C ALA A 99 -3.33 13.09 -15.08
N GLU A 100 -4.29 13.80 -14.49
CA GLU A 100 -5.20 13.29 -13.47
C GLU A 100 -6.13 12.20 -14.03
N LYS A 101 -6.77 12.43 -15.19
CA LYS A 101 -7.66 11.48 -15.87
C LYS A 101 -6.99 10.11 -16.06
N PHE A 102 -5.70 10.10 -16.35
CA PHE A 102 -4.92 8.89 -16.57
C PHE A 102 -4.09 8.45 -15.35
N GLY A 103 -4.25 9.08 -14.19
CA GLY A 103 -3.58 8.68 -12.96
C GLY A 103 -2.04 8.76 -13.04
N ILE A 104 -1.51 9.76 -13.73
CA ILE A 104 -0.07 9.98 -13.88
C ILE A 104 0.49 10.51 -12.56
N ARG A 105 1.38 9.74 -11.93
CA ARG A 105 1.97 10.06 -10.59
C ARG A 105 3.47 10.37 -10.62
N GLY A 106 4.09 10.30 -11.80
CA GLY A 106 5.51 10.55 -11.99
C GLY A 106 5.87 10.71 -13.47
N TYR A 107 7.05 11.24 -13.76
CA TYR A 107 7.47 11.56 -15.13
C TYR A 107 8.83 10.93 -15.49
N PRO A 108 9.03 10.49 -16.75
CA PRO A 108 7.99 10.27 -17.75
C PRO A 108 7.12 9.06 -17.37
N THR A 109 5.82 9.17 -17.57
CA THR A 109 4.91 8.01 -17.61
C THR A 109 4.44 7.83 -19.03
N LEU A 110 4.54 6.61 -19.55
CA LEU A 110 4.10 6.29 -20.90
C LEU A 110 2.82 5.45 -20.80
N LYS A 111 1.83 5.80 -21.60
CA LYS A 111 0.62 5.01 -21.76
C LYS A 111 0.40 4.70 -23.23
N PHE A 112 0.16 3.44 -23.51
CA PHE A 112 -0.15 2.97 -24.85
C PHE A 112 -1.66 2.89 -25.02
N PHE A 113 -2.19 3.54 -26.04
CA PHE A 113 -3.59 3.52 -26.40
C PHE A 113 -3.75 2.62 -27.62
N LYS A 114 -4.51 1.54 -27.45
CA LYS A 114 -4.92 0.63 -28.51
C LYS A 114 -6.42 0.77 -28.70
N ASN A 115 -6.86 1.29 -29.85
CA ASN A 115 -8.26 1.59 -30.14
C ASN A 115 -8.93 2.42 -29.01
N GLY A 116 -8.21 3.43 -28.53
CA GLY A 116 -8.63 4.31 -27.44
C GLY A 116 -8.58 3.71 -26.02
N LYS A 117 -8.30 2.41 -25.86
CA LYS A 117 -8.15 1.78 -24.53
C LYS A 117 -6.70 1.96 -24.02
N PRO A 118 -6.50 2.52 -22.81
CA PRO A 118 -5.17 2.72 -22.25
C PRO A 118 -4.58 1.43 -21.67
N VAL A 119 -3.29 1.23 -21.88
CA VAL A 119 -2.45 0.14 -21.35
C VAL A 119 -1.17 0.76 -20.80
N ASP A 120 -0.73 0.31 -19.63
CA ASP A 120 0.52 0.80 -19.05
C ASP A 120 1.73 0.29 -19.83
N TYR A 121 2.65 1.21 -20.13
CA TYR A 121 3.90 0.87 -20.78
C TYR A 121 4.91 0.34 -19.74
N THR A 122 5.36 -0.89 -19.94
CA THR A 122 6.30 -1.59 -19.04
C THR A 122 7.64 -1.92 -19.69
N GLY A 123 7.89 -1.41 -20.91
CA GLY A 123 9.14 -1.61 -21.62
C GLY A 123 10.28 -0.71 -21.12
N GLY A 124 11.46 -0.90 -21.70
CA GLY A 124 12.62 -0.05 -21.43
C GLY A 124 12.50 1.35 -22.04
N ARG A 125 13.51 2.20 -21.84
CA ARG A 125 13.45 3.64 -22.20
C ARG A 125 14.35 4.01 -23.37
N THR A 126 14.97 3.03 -24.01
CA THR A 126 15.73 3.24 -25.25
C THR A 126 14.81 3.18 -26.47
N LYS A 127 15.22 3.81 -27.57
CA LYS A 127 14.52 3.78 -28.86
C LYS A 127 14.16 2.35 -29.28
N ASP A 128 15.12 1.44 -29.24
CA ASP A 128 14.92 0.07 -29.74
C ASP A 128 13.95 -0.73 -28.85
N GLU A 129 14.01 -0.57 -27.52
CA GLU A 129 13.06 -1.20 -26.59
C GLU A 129 11.64 -0.64 -26.74
N ILE A 130 11.49 0.66 -26.99
CA ILE A 130 10.19 1.29 -27.30
C ILE A 130 9.62 0.72 -28.58
N ILE A 131 10.41 0.66 -29.65
CA ILE A 131 9.99 0.09 -30.93
C ILE A 131 9.58 -1.37 -30.74
N GLN A 132 10.41 -2.20 -30.09
CA GLN A 132 10.11 -3.61 -29.88
C GLN A 132 8.83 -3.82 -29.05
N TRP A 133 8.66 -3.07 -27.97
CA TRP A 133 7.48 -3.19 -27.10
C TRP A 133 6.22 -2.75 -27.84
N VAL A 134 6.24 -1.60 -28.53
CA VAL A 134 5.07 -1.07 -29.22
C VAL A 134 4.72 -1.95 -30.43
N LEU A 135 5.69 -2.43 -31.20
CA LEU A 135 5.43 -3.39 -32.29
C LEU A 135 4.84 -4.71 -31.75
N LYS A 136 5.33 -5.20 -30.61
CA LYS A 136 4.76 -6.40 -29.96
C LYS A 136 3.30 -6.18 -29.54
N LYS A 137 2.96 -4.99 -29.03
CA LYS A 137 1.61 -4.65 -28.54
C LYS A 137 0.64 -4.17 -29.63
N SER A 138 1.17 -3.61 -30.71
CA SER A 138 0.43 -3.15 -31.89
C SER A 138 0.29 -4.25 -32.94
N GLY A 139 1.11 -5.29 -32.85
CA GLY A 139 0.98 -6.49 -33.67
C GLY A 139 -0.34 -7.22 -33.40
N PRO A 140 -0.68 -8.20 -34.25
CA PRO A 140 -1.89 -8.98 -34.05
C PRO A 140 -1.80 -9.72 -32.72
N ALA A 141 -2.87 -9.59 -31.92
CA ALA A 141 -3.02 -10.21 -30.59
C ALA A 141 -2.66 -11.70 -30.59
N ALA A 142 -2.97 -12.36 -31.70
CA ALA A 142 -2.61 -13.72 -32.00
C ALA A 142 -1.96 -13.80 -33.40
N LYS A 143 -0.85 -14.53 -33.52
CA LYS A 143 -0.18 -14.73 -34.79
C LYS A 143 -1.04 -15.61 -35.71
N VAL A 144 -1.37 -15.15 -36.91
CA VAL A 144 -2.02 -16.01 -37.92
C VAL A 144 -1.00 -17.02 -38.43
N LEU A 145 -1.37 -18.30 -38.40
CA LEU A 145 -0.56 -19.45 -38.77
C LEU A 145 -1.18 -20.08 -40.01
N GLN A 146 -0.46 -20.07 -41.12
CA GLN A 146 -1.00 -20.43 -42.44
C GLN A 146 -0.68 -21.87 -42.87
N SER A 147 0.23 -22.55 -42.16
CA SER A 147 0.66 -23.90 -42.48
C SER A 147 0.87 -24.79 -41.26
N ALA A 148 0.96 -26.10 -41.49
CA ALA A 148 1.27 -27.08 -40.46
C ALA A 148 2.67 -26.84 -39.85
N GLU A 149 3.64 -26.41 -40.66
CA GLU A 149 5.00 -26.10 -40.24
C GLU A 149 5.03 -24.88 -39.31
N GLU A 150 4.27 -23.84 -39.64
CA GLU A 150 4.15 -22.65 -38.78
C GLU A 150 3.48 -22.98 -37.45
N LEU A 151 2.42 -23.80 -37.47
CA LEU A 151 1.76 -24.28 -36.26
C LEU A 151 2.73 -25.08 -35.38
N LYS A 152 3.47 -26.01 -35.97
CA LYS A 152 4.46 -26.83 -35.27
C LYS A 152 5.54 -25.95 -34.64
N SER A 153 6.13 -25.04 -35.40
CA SER A 153 7.15 -24.09 -34.90
C SER A 153 6.60 -23.13 -33.84
N PHE A 154 5.31 -22.78 -33.93
CA PHE A 154 4.65 -21.94 -32.94
C PHE A 154 4.50 -22.65 -31.59
N ILE A 155 4.28 -23.97 -31.57
CA ILE A 155 4.10 -24.76 -30.35
C ILE A 155 5.44 -25.23 -29.78
N GLU A 156 6.37 -25.65 -30.63
CA GLU A 156 7.64 -26.24 -30.20
C GLU A 156 8.50 -25.29 -29.36
N GLY A 157 9.10 -25.84 -28.30
CA GLY A 157 10.02 -25.14 -27.40
C GLY A 157 9.36 -24.14 -26.45
N LYS A 158 8.03 -24.09 -26.37
CA LYS A 158 7.30 -23.19 -25.47
C LYS A 158 6.58 -23.98 -24.36
N PRO A 159 6.67 -23.54 -23.08
CA PRO A 159 5.99 -24.23 -21.98
C PRO A 159 4.48 -24.31 -22.15
N VAL A 160 3.87 -23.22 -22.62
CA VAL A 160 2.44 -23.09 -22.91
C VAL A 160 2.26 -22.26 -24.17
N SER A 161 1.29 -22.61 -25.02
CA SER A 161 0.87 -21.85 -26.20
C SER A 161 -0.62 -22.05 -26.44
N ILE A 162 -1.35 -21.01 -26.85
CA ILE A 162 -2.80 -21.11 -27.07
C ILE A 162 -3.07 -20.88 -28.56
N VAL A 163 -3.76 -21.81 -29.21
CA VAL A 163 -4.04 -21.73 -30.64
C VAL A 163 -5.55 -21.81 -30.87
N GLY A 164 -6.11 -20.75 -31.45
CA GLY A 164 -7.49 -20.67 -31.90
C GLY A 164 -7.66 -21.27 -33.29
N TYR A 165 -8.68 -22.10 -33.46
CA TYR A 165 -9.05 -22.76 -34.71
C TYR A 165 -10.43 -22.27 -35.12
N PHE A 166 -10.48 -21.41 -36.13
CA PHE A 166 -11.72 -20.78 -36.58
C PHE A 166 -11.83 -20.89 -38.09
N LYS A 167 -13.00 -21.28 -38.60
CA LYS A 167 -13.24 -21.29 -40.05
C LYS A 167 -13.19 -19.88 -40.64
N ASP A 168 -13.75 -18.93 -39.90
CA ASP A 168 -13.80 -17.53 -40.23
C ASP A 168 -13.16 -16.73 -39.07
N LEU A 169 -12.05 -16.04 -39.35
CA LEU A 169 -11.34 -15.22 -38.35
C LEU A 169 -12.13 -13.96 -37.97
N GLU A 170 -13.17 -13.60 -38.73
CA GLU A 170 -14.06 -12.48 -38.42
C GLU A 170 -15.28 -12.90 -37.57
N SER A 171 -15.41 -14.19 -37.25
CA SER A 171 -16.50 -14.71 -36.44
C SER A 171 -16.50 -14.11 -35.03
N LYS A 172 -17.67 -14.10 -34.38
CA LYS A 172 -17.80 -13.61 -33.00
C LYS A 172 -16.84 -14.33 -32.03
N ALA A 173 -16.67 -15.64 -32.22
CA ALA A 173 -15.78 -16.45 -31.40
C ALA A 173 -14.29 -16.11 -31.64
N ALA A 174 -13.89 -15.93 -32.90
CA ALA A 174 -12.53 -15.53 -33.25
C ALA A 174 -12.18 -14.13 -32.73
N LYS A 175 -13.13 -13.19 -32.77
CA LYS A 175 -13.00 -11.84 -32.18
C LYS A 175 -12.85 -11.88 -30.67
N LEU A 176 -13.67 -12.67 -29.97
CA LEU A 176 -13.55 -12.85 -28.51
C LEU A 176 -12.21 -13.47 -28.12
N PHE A 177 -11.73 -14.47 -28.88
CA PHE A 177 -10.42 -15.07 -28.65
C PHE A 177 -9.27 -14.08 -28.90
N SER A 178 -9.38 -13.25 -29.94
CA SER A 178 -8.39 -12.21 -30.23
C SER A 178 -8.38 -11.11 -29.16
N GLU A 179 -9.56 -10.70 -28.66
CA GLU A 179 -9.67 -9.77 -27.55
C GLU A 179 -9.04 -10.34 -26.26
N LEU A 180 -9.21 -11.63 -26.01
CA LEU A 180 -8.55 -12.29 -24.90
C LEU A 180 -7.03 -12.28 -25.06
N ALA A 181 -6.53 -12.65 -26.25
CA ALA A 181 -5.10 -12.68 -26.55
C ALA A 181 -4.44 -11.30 -26.33
N ASP A 182 -5.18 -10.21 -26.58
CA ASP A 182 -4.76 -8.85 -26.27
C ASP A 182 -4.66 -8.55 -24.76
N SER A 183 -5.37 -9.31 -23.92
CA SER A 183 -5.46 -9.10 -22.47
C SER A 183 -4.58 -10.05 -21.64
N VAL A 184 -3.95 -11.05 -22.25
CA VAL A 184 -3.15 -12.09 -21.57
C VAL A 184 -1.74 -12.12 -22.16
N ASP A 185 -0.76 -11.59 -21.42
CA ASP A 185 0.63 -11.47 -21.88
C ASP A 185 1.52 -12.68 -21.56
N ASP A 186 1.08 -13.53 -20.61
CA ASP A 186 1.89 -14.62 -20.06
C ASP A 186 2.12 -15.77 -21.05
N HIS A 187 1.31 -15.83 -22.12
CA HIS A 187 1.30 -16.92 -23.07
C HIS A 187 1.15 -16.41 -24.50
N PRO A 188 1.82 -17.03 -25.48
CA PRO A 188 1.67 -16.68 -26.88
C PRO A 188 0.36 -17.24 -27.45
N PHE A 189 -0.31 -16.43 -28.28
CA PHE A 189 -1.54 -16.80 -28.97
C PHE A 189 -1.33 -16.95 -30.49
N GLY A 190 -1.92 -17.98 -31.07
CA GLY A 190 -1.94 -18.25 -32.50
C GLY A 190 -3.36 -18.40 -33.02
N LEU A 191 -3.58 -18.10 -34.30
CA LEU A 191 -4.85 -18.27 -35.00
C LEU A 191 -4.63 -19.09 -36.25
N VAL A 192 -5.49 -20.07 -36.48
CA VAL A 192 -5.47 -20.91 -37.68
C VAL A 192 -6.83 -20.79 -38.37
N SER A 193 -6.83 -20.36 -39.63
CA SER A 193 -7.96 -20.48 -40.54
C SER A 193 -7.82 -21.70 -41.44
N ASP A 194 -8.93 -22.25 -41.96
CA ASP A 194 -8.91 -23.37 -42.91
C ASP A 194 -8.13 -24.60 -42.39
N TYR A 195 -8.21 -24.84 -41.07
CA TYR A 195 -7.49 -25.88 -40.34
C TYR A 195 -7.86 -27.32 -40.76
N SER A 196 -8.93 -27.49 -41.54
CA SER A 196 -9.34 -28.75 -42.15
C SER A 196 -8.28 -29.38 -43.05
N LYS A 197 -7.28 -28.61 -43.50
CA LYS A 197 -6.21 -29.08 -44.38
C LYS A 197 -5.06 -29.80 -43.66
N PHE A 198 -4.91 -29.64 -42.35
CA PHE A 198 -3.74 -30.16 -41.63
C PHE A 198 -3.96 -30.46 -40.14
N THR A 199 -5.21 -30.53 -39.67
CA THR A 199 -5.54 -30.96 -38.31
C THR A 199 -6.72 -31.93 -38.29
N ASP A 200 -6.72 -32.88 -37.35
CA ASP A 200 -7.82 -33.84 -37.12
C ASP A 200 -8.94 -33.27 -36.23
N LEU A 201 -8.97 -31.95 -36.01
CA LEU A 201 -9.97 -31.32 -35.15
C LEU A 201 -11.35 -31.31 -35.84
N GLU A 202 -12.40 -31.62 -35.09
CA GLU A 202 -13.78 -31.52 -35.57
C GLU A 202 -14.08 -30.11 -36.11
N HIS A 203 -14.98 -30.01 -37.10
CA HIS A 203 -15.30 -28.77 -37.82
C HIS A 203 -16.09 -27.73 -36.99
N LYS A 204 -15.73 -27.54 -35.71
CA LYS A 204 -16.28 -26.56 -34.79
C LYS A 204 -15.20 -25.54 -34.42
N ASP A 205 -15.57 -24.26 -34.45
CA ASP A 205 -14.74 -23.16 -33.95
C ASP A 205 -14.40 -23.40 -32.48
N THR A 206 -13.11 -23.45 -32.15
CA THR A 206 -12.61 -23.72 -30.79
C THR A 206 -11.19 -23.16 -30.62
N PHE A 207 -10.58 -23.33 -29.46
CA PHE A 207 -9.15 -23.15 -29.26
C PHE A 207 -8.56 -24.31 -28.47
N VAL A 208 -7.25 -24.47 -28.56
CA VAL A 208 -6.49 -25.52 -27.90
C VAL A 208 -5.33 -24.91 -27.14
N LEU A 209 -5.16 -25.32 -25.89
CA LEU A 209 -3.96 -25.04 -25.11
C LEU A 209 -2.95 -26.17 -25.36
N TYR A 210 -1.79 -25.81 -25.88
CA TYR A 210 -0.64 -26.67 -26.01
C TYR A 210 0.33 -26.42 -24.86
N LYS A 211 0.98 -27.49 -24.40
CA LYS A 211 1.97 -27.43 -23.32
C LYS A 211 3.03 -28.50 -23.49
N ASP A 212 4.22 -28.24 -22.98
CA ASP A 212 5.33 -29.21 -23.04
C ASP A 212 5.36 -30.17 -21.83
N PHE A 213 4.33 -30.14 -20.97
CA PHE A 213 4.12 -31.04 -19.85
C PHE A 213 2.74 -31.73 -19.89
N ASP A 214 2.58 -32.80 -19.13
CA ASP A 214 1.35 -33.59 -19.00
C ASP A 214 0.69 -34.01 -20.33
N GLU A 215 -0.60 -33.72 -20.53
CA GLU A 215 -1.43 -34.18 -21.66
C GLU A 215 -1.05 -33.55 -23.01
N LYS A 216 -0.09 -32.60 -23.01
CA LYS A 216 0.45 -31.84 -24.15
C LYS A 216 -0.54 -30.98 -24.94
N LYS A 217 -1.81 -31.38 -25.04
CA LYS A 217 -2.87 -30.75 -25.82
C LYS A 217 -4.17 -30.80 -25.03
N VAL A 218 -4.76 -29.65 -24.75
CA VAL A 218 -6.03 -29.52 -24.02
C VAL A 218 -7.00 -28.67 -24.86
N PRO A 219 -7.97 -29.30 -25.57
CA PRO A 219 -8.96 -28.56 -26.33
C PRO A 219 -9.99 -27.90 -25.40
N PHE A 220 -10.48 -26.73 -25.79
CA PHE A 220 -11.65 -26.11 -25.15
C PHE A 220 -12.92 -26.76 -25.68
N ASP A 221 -13.67 -27.40 -24.78
CA ASP A 221 -14.84 -28.22 -25.11
C ASP A 221 -16.15 -27.41 -25.10
N LYS A 222 -16.15 -26.23 -24.49
CA LYS A 222 -17.30 -25.33 -24.39
C LYS A 222 -17.41 -24.38 -25.59
N GLU A 223 -18.56 -23.73 -25.71
CA GLU A 223 -18.74 -22.64 -26.67
C GLU A 223 -17.97 -21.39 -26.20
N ILE A 224 -17.27 -20.74 -27.13
CA ILE A 224 -16.51 -19.50 -26.87
C ILE A 224 -17.51 -18.34 -26.78
N SER A 225 -18.07 -18.12 -25.59
CA SER A 225 -19.11 -17.11 -25.34
C SER A 225 -18.74 -16.08 -24.26
N SER A 226 -17.73 -16.36 -23.42
CA SER A 226 -17.32 -15.52 -22.29
C SER A 226 -15.80 -15.46 -22.16
N ILE A 227 -15.22 -14.26 -22.09
CA ILE A 227 -13.78 -14.05 -21.86
C ILE A 227 -13.36 -14.64 -20.50
N GLU A 228 -14.23 -14.56 -19.49
CA GLU A 228 -13.92 -15.05 -18.14
C GLU A 228 -13.76 -16.57 -18.09
N ASP A 229 -14.64 -17.29 -18.78
CA ASP A 229 -14.56 -18.75 -18.86
C ASP A 229 -13.28 -19.20 -19.57
N ILE A 230 -12.86 -18.46 -20.59
CA ILE A 230 -11.63 -18.75 -21.32
C ILE A 230 -10.41 -18.42 -20.45
N LYS A 231 -10.39 -17.28 -19.73
CA LYS A 231 -9.32 -16.94 -18.77
C LYS A 231 -9.18 -18.01 -17.70
N LYS A 232 -10.29 -18.45 -17.12
CA LYS A 232 -10.32 -19.53 -16.14
C LYS A 232 -9.78 -20.83 -16.72
N PHE A 233 -10.19 -21.21 -17.93
CA PHE A 233 -9.67 -22.40 -18.61
C PHE A 233 -8.16 -22.31 -18.83
N ILE A 234 -7.65 -21.21 -19.38
CA ILE A 234 -6.22 -21.01 -19.61
C ILE A 234 -5.47 -21.10 -18.28
N PHE A 235 -5.89 -20.38 -17.23
CA PHE A 235 -5.27 -20.43 -15.91
C PHE A 235 -5.21 -21.86 -15.33
N VAL A 236 -6.30 -22.60 -15.44
CA VAL A 236 -6.42 -23.97 -14.92
C VAL A 236 -5.51 -24.95 -15.68
N HIS A 237 -5.37 -24.78 -16.99
CA HIS A 237 -4.68 -25.73 -17.86
C HIS A 237 -3.24 -25.34 -18.19
N SER A 238 -2.84 -24.09 -17.95
CA SER A 238 -1.46 -23.60 -18.11
C SER A 238 -0.54 -23.91 -16.93
N LEU A 239 -1.09 -24.43 -15.83
CA LEU A 239 -0.34 -24.88 -14.66
C LEU A 239 -0.34 -26.41 -14.57
N PRO A 240 0.74 -27.02 -14.03
CA PRO A 240 0.74 -28.45 -13.68
C PRO A 240 -0.36 -28.78 -12.64
N PRO A 241 -0.90 -30.02 -12.63
CA PRO A 241 -1.90 -30.44 -11.64
C PRO A 241 -1.45 -30.26 -10.19
N VAL A 242 -0.16 -30.46 -9.93
CA VAL A 242 0.47 -30.22 -8.63
C VAL A 242 1.60 -29.22 -8.82
N ILE A 243 1.53 -28.09 -8.13
CA ILE A 243 2.43 -26.95 -8.34
C ILE A 243 3.42 -26.88 -7.18
N GLU A 244 4.71 -26.83 -7.46
CA GLU A 244 5.71 -26.56 -6.43
C GLU A 244 5.68 -25.08 -6.05
N PHE A 245 5.59 -24.80 -4.74
CA PHE A 245 5.65 -23.46 -4.22
C PHE A 245 7.09 -22.93 -4.20
N ASN A 246 7.30 -21.79 -4.85
CA ASN A 246 8.54 -21.02 -4.83
C ASN A 246 8.25 -19.55 -5.19
N GLN A 247 9.29 -18.72 -5.28
CA GLN A 247 9.14 -17.29 -5.57
C GLN A 247 8.47 -16.99 -6.92
N GLU A 248 8.67 -17.84 -7.94
CA GLU A 248 8.09 -17.66 -9.28
C GLU A 248 6.63 -18.11 -9.35
N THR A 249 6.27 -19.18 -8.64
CA THR A 249 4.92 -19.75 -8.65
C THR A 249 3.98 -19.08 -7.65
N ALA A 250 4.50 -18.43 -6.60
CA ALA A 250 3.70 -17.80 -5.55
C ALA A 250 2.65 -16.82 -6.08
N GLN A 251 3.04 -15.91 -6.99
CA GLN A 251 2.10 -14.95 -7.58
C GLN A 251 1.02 -15.63 -8.41
N LYS A 252 1.34 -16.73 -9.10
CA LYS A 252 0.36 -17.49 -9.91
C LYS A 252 -0.61 -18.28 -9.03
N ILE A 253 -0.11 -18.87 -7.94
CA ILE A 253 -0.92 -19.62 -6.97
C ILE A 253 -1.90 -18.68 -6.25
N PHE A 254 -1.41 -17.57 -5.70
CA PHE A 254 -2.22 -16.68 -4.85
C PHE A 254 -2.94 -15.55 -5.60
N GLY A 255 -2.42 -15.14 -6.76
CA GLY A 255 -3.09 -14.21 -7.67
C GLY A 255 -4.19 -14.88 -8.52
N GLY A 256 -4.28 -16.21 -8.48
CA GLY A 256 -5.24 -17.00 -9.24
C GLY A 256 -6.70 -16.78 -8.85
N GLN A 257 -7.60 -17.20 -9.74
CA GLN A 257 -9.04 -17.13 -9.51
C GLN A 257 -9.56 -18.17 -8.51
N ILE A 258 -8.85 -19.29 -8.35
CA ILE A 258 -9.23 -20.36 -7.42
C ILE A 258 -8.71 -20.04 -6.02
N LYS A 259 -9.62 -19.82 -5.07
CA LYS A 259 -9.32 -19.42 -3.69
C LYS A 259 -9.14 -20.58 -2.73
N SER A 260 -9.43 -21.80 -3.15
CA SER A 260 -9.26 -23.03 -2.38
C SER A 260 -7.95 -23.70 -2.74
N HIS A 261 -7.05 -23.89 -1.77
CA HIS A 261 -5.75 -24.56 -1.99
C HIS A 261 -5.58 -25.76 -1.05
N LEU A 262 -5.01 -26.85 -1.57
CA LEU A 262 -4.46 -27.96 -0.79
C LEU A 262 -2.94 -27.82 -0.76
N LEU A 263 -2.38 -27.71 0.44
CA LEU A 263 -0.95 -27.61 0.68
C LEU A 263 -0.43 -28.96 1.18
N LEU A 264 0.49 -29.54 0.43
CA LEU A 264 1.19 -30.79 0.73
C LEU A 264 2.57 -30.42 1.29
N PHE A 265 2.78 -30.62 2.59
CA PHE A 265 4.05 -30.36 3.26
C PHE A 265 4.91 -31.61 3.14
N LEU A 266 5.99 -31.52 2.37
CA LEU A 266 6.86 -32.63 2.00
C LEU A 266 8.33 -32.27 2.27
N SER A 267 9.20 -33.26 2.42
CA SER A 267 10.65 -33.07 2.57
C SER A 267 11.33 -33.69 1.35
N LYS A 268 12.17 -32.92 0.66
CA LYS A 268 13.02 -33.43 -0.42
C LYS A 268 14.14 -34.31 0.16
N LYS A 269 14.67 -33.96 1.33
CA LYS A 269 15.72 -34.72 2.02
C LYS A 269 15.28 -36.14 2.37
N GLU A 270 14.00 -36.30 2.74
CA GLU A 270 13.40 -37.61 3.08
C GLU A 270 12.78 -38.33 1.85
N GLY A 271 12.94 -37.80 0.63
CA GLY A 271 12.43 -38.42 -0.60
C GLY A 271 10.90 -38.44 -0.72
N HIS A 272 10.20 -37.53 -0.06
CA HIS A 272 8.74 -37.50 -0.03
C HIS A 272 8.13 -37.10 -1.39
N PHE A 273 8.81 -36.25 -2.16
CA PHE A 273 8.30 -35.78 -3.45
C PHE A 273 8.20 -36.94 -4.46
N GLU A 274 9.23 -37.76 -4.56
CA GLU A 274 9.27 -38.93 -5.43
C GLU A 274 8.29 -40.01 -4.98
N LYS A 275 8.03 -40.09 -3.66
CA LYS A 275 7.17 -41.13 -3.07
C LYS A 275 5.68 -40.86 -3.25
N PHE A 276 5.22 -39.61 -3.08
CA PHE A 276 3.79 -39.32 -2.95
C PHE A 276 3.17 -38.62 -4.16
N ILE A 277 3.95 -37.89 -4.96
CA ILE A 277 3.38 -37.01 -6.00
C ILE A 277 2.69 -37.80 -7.11
N ASP A 278 3.25 -38.94 -7.51
CA ASP A 278 2.67 -39.76 -8.57
C ASP A 278 1.29 -40.33 -8.18
N ASP A 279 1.08 -40.68 -6.91
CA ASP A 279 -0.21 -41.15 -6.39
C ASP A 279 -1.24 -40.02 -6.19
N ILE A 280 -0.76 -38.80 -5.90
CA ILE A 280 -1.63 -37.63 -5.65
C ILE A 280 -2.03 -36.94 -6.96
N LYS A 281 -1.18 -36.98 -7.99
CA LYS A 281 -1.41 -36.31 -9.27
C LYS A 281 -2.75 -36.68 -9.93
N PRO A 282 -3.20 -37.95 -9.97
CA PRO A 282 -4.53 -38.30 -10.46
C PRO A 282 -5.66 -37.62 -9.69
N VAL A 283 -5.52 -37.46 -8.37
CA VAL A 283 -6.50 -36.76 -7.54
C VAL A 283 -6.55 -35.28 -7.89
N ALA A 284 -5.38 -34.64 -8.06
CA ALA A 284 -5.31 -33.25 -8.46
C ALA A 284 -5.96 -32.98 -9.84
N ILE A 285 -5.90 -33.95 -10.76
CA ILE A 285 -6.58 -33.89 -12.06
C ILE A 285 -8.10 -33.93 -11.89
N ASP A 286 -8.63 -34.80 -11.02
CA ASP A 286 -10.08 -34.95 -10.82
C ASP A 286 -10.73 -33.71 -10.18
N PHE A 287 -9.99 -33.00 -9.32
CA PHE A 287 -10.47 -31.77 -8.65
C PHE A 287 -9.99 -30.48 -9.33
N ARG A 288 -9.46 -30.59 -10.55
CA ARG A 288 -8.93 -29.47 -11.31
C ARG A 288 -9.99 -28.38 -11.51
N GLY A 289 -9.61 -27.13 -11.24
CA GLY A 289 -10.53 -25.99 -11.32
C GLY A 289 -11.38 -25.73 -10.06
N GLN A 290 -11.38 -26.64 -9.09
CA GLN A 290 -12.09 -26.51 -7.81
C GLN A 290 -11.14 -26.17 -6.66
N ILE A 291 -9.98 -26.82 -6.62
CA ILE A 291 -8.91 -26.61 -5.64
C ILE A 291 -7.54 -26.70 -6.31
N VAL A 292 -6.59 -25.86 -5.90
CA VAL A 292 -5.21 -25.90 -6.41
C VAL A 292 -4.37 -26.79 -5.49
N PHE A 293 -3.63 -27.75 -6.05
CA PHE A 293 -2.72 -28.60 -5.28
C PHE A 293 -1.32 -28.00 -5.33
N VAL A 294 -0.75 -27.75 -4.15
CA VAL A 294 0.53 -27.06 -3.99
C VAL A 294 1.44 -27.88 -3.09
N THR A 295 2.69 -28.09 -3.48
CA THR A 295 3.71 -28.72 -2.62
C THR A 295 4.57 -27.66 -1.96
N ILE A 296 4.79 -27.81 -0.66
CA ILE A 296 5.67 -26.98 0.16
C ILE A 296 6.84 -27.84 0.61
N ASN A 297 8.06 -27.44 0.26
CA ASN A 297 9.27 -28.10 0.73
C ASN A 297 9.58 -27.65 2.18
N ALA A 298 9.32 -28.52 3.15
CA ALA A 298 9.54 -28.28 4.58
C ALA A 298 11.02 -28.19 5.00
N ASP A 299 11.94 -28.54 4.09
CA ASP A 299 13.39 -28.43 4.34
C ASP A 299 13.92 -27.00 4.17
N GLU A 300 13.14 -26.12 3.52
CA GLU A 300 13.53 -24.73 3.24
C GLU A 300 13.21 -23.81 4.42
N GLU A 301 14.19 -23.01 4.85
CA GLU A 301 14.03 -22.10 5.99
C GLU A 301 12.96 -21.04 5.75
N GLU A 302 12.83 -20.54 4.51
CA GLU A 302 11.80 -19.56 4.14
C GLU A 302 10.37 -20.12 4.32
N HIS A 303 10.19 -21.44 4.21
CA HIS A 303 8.89 -22.10 4.36
C HIS A 303 8.52 -22.41 5.82
N GLN A 304 9.45 -22.24 6.76
CA GLN A 304 9.19 -22.47 8.19
C GLN A 304 8.01 -21.65 8.72
N ARG A 305 7.89 -20.40 8.27
CA ARG A 305 6.76 -19.51 8.61
C ARG A 305 5.41 -20.04 8.11
N ILE A 306 5.41 -20.79 7.00
CA ILE A 306 4.20 -21.42 6.46
C ILE A 306 3.78 -22.57 7.37
N LEU A 307 4.72 -23.41 7.83
CA LEU A 307 4.41 -24.47 8.79
C LEU A 307 3.83 -23.90 10.09
N GLU A 308 4.43 -22.83 10.63
CA GLU A 308 3.95 -22.13 11.83
C GLU A 308 2.55 -21.56 11.65
N PHE A 309 2.26 -20.97 10.50
CA PHE A 309 0.92 -20.45 10.18
C PHE A 309 -0.17 -21.53 10.22
N PHE A 310 0.17 -22.77 9.86
CA PHE A 310 -0.71 -23.94 9.96
C PHE A 310 -0.58 -24.71 11.28
N GLY A 311 0.19 -24.19 12.24
CA GLY A 311 0.45 -24.82 13.53
C GLY A 311 1.12 -26.18 13.42
N MET A 312 1.93 -26.39 12.37
CA MET A 312 2.58 -27.66 12.09
C MET A 312 4.02 -27.70 12.61
N LYS A 313 4.39 -28.81 13.23
CA LYS A 313 5.77 -29.12 13.60
C LYS A 313 6.46 -29.93 12.49
N LYS A 314 7.80 -29.85 12.41
CA LYS A 314 8.57 -30.58 11.38
C LYS A 314 8.42 -32.09 11.46
N ASN A 315 8.19 -32.65 12.64
CA ASN A 315 7.96 -34.09 12.83
C ASN A 315 6.57 -34.55 12.38
N GLU A 316 5.65 -33.63 12.06
CA GLU A 316 4.36 -33.96 11.43
C GLU A 316 4.46 -34.04 9.90
N VAL A 317 5.63 -33.75 9.31
CA VAL A 317 5.88 -33.90 7.87
C VAL A 317 6.22 -35.37 7.58
N PRO A 318 5.60 -36.03 6.57
CA PRO A 318 4.73 -35.46 5.54
C PRO A 318 3.26 -35.33 5.98
N SER A 319 2.59 -34.24 5.58
CA SER A 319 1.16 -34.03 5.87
C SER A 319 0.52 -33.05 4.88
N MET A 320 -0.79 -32.85 4.99
CA MET A 320 -1.57 -31.93 4.15
C MET A 320 -2.44 -30.98 4.99
N ARG A 321 -2.70 -29.78 4.45
CA ARG A 321 -3.69 -28.82 4.97
C ARG A 321 -4.46 -28.23 3.80
N ALA A 322 -5.74 -27.93 4.01
CA ALA A 322 -6.51 -27.13 3.07
C ALA A 322 -6.73 -25.72 3.62
N ILE A 323 -6.83 -24.74 2.73
CA ILE A 323 -7.08 -23.34 3.06
C ILE A 323 -8.04 -22.71 2.06
N LYS A 324 -8.94 -21.84 2.54
CA LYS A 324 -9.71 -20.91 1.71
C LYS A 324 -9.17 -19.49 1.89
N LEU A 325 -8.81 -18.86 0.79
CA LEU A 325 -8.26 -17.50 0.70
C LEU A 325 -9.36 -16.49 0.37
N GLU A 326 -10.28 -16.32 1.32
CA GLU A 326 -11.33 -15.29 1.28
C GLU A 326 -10.96 -14.12 2.22
N ASP A 327 -11.93 -13.26 2.58
CA ASP A 327 -11.71 -12.15 3.50
C ASP A 327 -11.19 -12.64 4.88
N ASP A 328 -11.64 -13.84 5.31
CA ASP A 328 -11.11 -14.57 6.45
C ASP A 328 -10.42 -15.87 5.97
N MET A 329 -9.10 -15.97 6.17
CA MET A 329 -8.35 -17.18 5.81
C MET A 329 -8.71 -18.35 6.73
N THR A 330 -9.46 -19.33 6.22
CA THR A 330 -9.90 -20.50 7.00
C THR A 330 -9.05 -21.72 6.71
N LYS A 331 -8.55 -22.36 7.77
CA LYS A 331 -7.63 -23.51 7.72
C LYS A 331 -8.36 -24.80 8.04
N PHE A 332 -7.96 -25.90 7.39
CA PHE A 332 -8.58 -27.21 7.53
C PHE A 332 -7.51 -28.29 7.63
N LYS A 333 -7.73 -29.25 8.54
CA LYS A 333 -6.82 -30.37 8.82
C LYS A 333 -7.54 -31.69 8.48
N PRO A 334 -6.86 -32.66 7.84
CA PRO A 334 -7.46 -33.97 7.58
C PRO A 334 -7.59 -34.80 8.86
N GLU A 335 -8.52 -35.76 8.86
CA GLU A 335 -8.64 -36.72 9.95
C GLU A 335 -7.43 -37.68 10.03
N SER A 336 -6.91 -38.08 8.86
CA SER A 336 -5.69 -38.87 8.73
C SER A 336 -4.54 -38.03 8.17
N SER A 337 -3.34 -38.16 8.76
CA SER A 337 -2.12 -37.54 8.26
C SER A 337 -1.43 -38.35 7.16
N GLU A 338 -1.90 -39.56 6.87
CA GLU A 338 -1.29 -40.41 5.84
C GLU A 338 -1.60 -39.89 4.43
N LEU A 339 -0.53 -39.57 3.68
CA LEU A 339 -0.62 -39.07 2.30
C LEU A 339 -0.74 -40.22 1.28
N THR A 340 -1.92 -40.84 1.22
CA THR A 340 -2.29 -41.78 0.14
C THR A 340 -3.26 -41.12 -0.84
N GLY A 341 -3.30 -41.56 -2.10
CA GLY A 341 -4.25 -41.03 -3.09
C GLY A 341 -5.71 -41.14 -2.64
N GLU A 342 -6.07 -42.19 -1.89
CA GLU A 342 -7.41 -42.37 -1.31
C GLU A 342 -7.72 -41.35 -0.21
N ASN A 343 -6.82 -41.19 0.77
CA ASN A 343 -7.01 -40.24 1.86
C ASN A 343 -7.05 -38.79 1.37
N VAL A 344 -6.18 -38.44 0.42
CA VAL A 344 -6.15 -37.12 -0.20
C VAL A 344 -7.45 -36.85 -0.95
N ARG A 345 -7.95 -37.84 -1.72
CA ARG A 345 -9.23 -37.72 -2.43
C ARG A 345 -10.40 -37.51 -1.48
N GLN A 346 -10.49 -38.31 -0.42
CA GLN A 346 -11.55 -38.21 0.56
C GLN A 346 -11.54 -36.83 1.24
N PHE A 347 -10.37 -36.40 1.72
CA PHE A 347 -10.23 -35.10 2.37
C PHE A 347 -10.61 -33.93 1.45
N VAL A 348 -10.16 -33.96 0.20
CA VAL A 348 -10.48 -32.92 -0.77
C VAL A 348 -11.97 -32.92 -1.13
N SER A 349 -12.58 -34.09 -1.30
CA SER A 349 -14.04 -34.19 -1.55
C SER A 349 -14.82 -33.58 -0.40
N ASP A 350 -14.52 -33.98 0.84
CA ASP A 350 -15.20 -33.46 2.02
C ASP A 350 -14.98 -31.96 2.20
N PHE A 351 -13.79 -31.46 1.88
CA PHE A 351 -13.47 -30.03 1.97
C PHE A 351 -14.24 -29.21 0.93
N VAL A 352 -14.27 -29.66 -0.32
CA VAL A 352 -15.02 -28.99 -1.40
C VAL A 352 -16.52 -29.01 -1.13
N GLU A 353 -17.04 -30.09 -0.56
CA GLU A 353 -18.43 -30.23 -0.14
C GLU A 353 -18.77 -29.48 1.17
N GLY A 354 -17.77 -28.91 1.86
CA GLY A 354 -17.95 -28.16 3.11
C GLY A 354 -18.23 -29.03 4.35
N LYS A 355 -17.90 -30.33 4.30
CA LYS A 355 -18.06 -31.28 5.41
C LYS A 355 -16.92 -31.23 6.42
N VAL A 356 -15.74 -30.74 6.01
CA VAL A 356 -14.59 -30.61 6.91
C VAL A 356 -14.79 -29.39 7.82
N LYS A 357 -14.70 -29.61 9.13
CA LYS A 357 -14.75 -28.52 10.11
C LYS A 357 -13.48 -27.67 10.04
N GLN A 358 -13.63 -26.38 10.28
CA GLN A 358 -12.48 -25.48 10.43
C GLN A 358 -11.55 -26.02 11.52
N HIS A 359 -10.26 -26.08 11.20
CA HIS A 359 -9.22 -26.36 12.17
C HIS A 359 -8.84 -25.05 12.87
N LEU A 360 -9.08 -25.01 14.18
CA LEU A 360 -8.60 -23.96 15.07
C LEU A 360 -7.33 -24.45 15.77
N LEU A 361 -6.33 -23.59 15.84
CA LEU A 361 -5.11 -23.86 16.61
C LEU A 361 -5.42 -23.96 18.12
N SER A 362 -4.77 -24.86 18.84
CA SER A 362 -4.77 -24.91 20.30
C SER A 362 -3.48 -25.53 20.79
N GLU A 363 -2.87 -24.93 21.81
CA GLU A 363 -1.81 -25.57 22.57
C GLU A 363 -2.38 -26.50 23.66
N GLU A 364 -1.53 -27.36 24.24
CA GLU A 364 -1.91 -28.23 25.36
C GLU A 364 -2.12 -27.40 26.63
N LEU A 365 -3.18 -27.70 27.38
CA LEU A 365 -3.46 -27.03 28.65
C LEU A 365 -2.43 -27.46 29.73
N PRO A 366 -1.66 -26.54 30.33
CA PRO A 366 -0.71 -26.89 31.39
C PRO A 366 -1.39 -27.46 32.63
N GLU A 367 -0.77 -28.41 33.35
CA GLU A 367 -1.35 -28.98 34.58
C GLU A 367 -1.53 -27.96 35.73
N ASP A 368 -0.78 -26.87 35.69
CA ASP A 368 -0.76 -25.78 36.67
C ASP A 368 -1.49 -24.52 36.18
N TRP A 369 -2.33 -24.65 35.15
CA TRP A 369 -3.01 -23.54 34.48
C TRP A 369 -3.78 -22.59 35.41
N ASN A 370 -4.29 -23.05 36.56
CA ASN A 370 -5.02 -22.24 37.55
C ASN A 370 -4.32 -22.13 38.92
N LYS A 371 -3.03 -22.47 39.03
CA LYS A 371 -2.30 -22.41 40.31
C LYS A 371 -1.76 -21.03 40.67
N THR A 372 -1.63 -20.14 39.69
CA THR A 372 -1.16 -18.76 39.90
C THR A 372 -2.32 -17.75 39.89
N PRO A 373 -2.15 -16.54 40.45
CA PRO A 373 -3.22 -15.53 40.47
C PRO A 373 -3.73 -15.10 39.08
N VAL A 374 -2.95 -15.33 38.02
CA VAL A 374 -3.39 -15.19 36.63
C VAL A 374 -3.50 -16.56 35.99
N TRP A 375 -4.71 -16.95 35.58
CA TRP A 375 -4.96 -18.28 35.00
C TRP A 375 -4.52 -18.33 33.53
N THR A 376 -3.91 -19.45 33.13
CA THR A 376 -3.56 -19.72 31.74
C THR A 376 -4.73 -20.40 31.03
N LEU A 377 -5.15 -19.83 29.90
CA LEU A 377 -6.16 -20.41 29.02
C LEU A 377 -5.50 -20.89 27.73
N THR A 378 -6.08 -21.95 27.18
CA THR A 378 -5.87 -22.42 25.81
C THR A 378 -7.23 -22.53 25.14
N ALA A 379 -7.31 -22.85 23.85
CA ALA A 379 -8.60 -22.95 23.18
C ALA A 379 -9.50 -24.05 23.79
N THR A 380 -8.96 -25.03 24.53
CA THR A 380 -9.73 -26.15 25.10
C THR A 380 -10.47 -25.81 26.39
N ASN A 381 -9.97 -24.87 27.21
CA ASN A 381 -10.63 -24.46 28.46
C ASN A 381 -11.21 -23.06 28.41
N PHE A 382 -10.91 -22.26 27.37
CA PHE A 382 -11.34 -20.88 27.25
C PHE A 382 -12.84 -20.70 27.52
N ASP A 383 -13.72 -21.39 26.79
CA ASP A 383 -15.17 -21.23 26.93
C ASP A 383 -15.66 -21.56 28.34
N SER A 384 -15.12 -22.62 28.95
CA SER A 384 -15.51 -23.05 30.29
C SER A 384 -15.13 -22.07 31.40
N VAL A 385 -14.13 -21.21 31.14
CA VAL A 385 -13.65 -20.23 32.11
C VAL A 385 -14.18 -18.84 31.78
N ALA A 386 -13.88 -18.33 30.59
CA ALA A 386 -14.20 -16.97 30.18
C ALA A 386 -15.71 -16.72 30.01
N LEU A 387 -16.48 -17.75 29.67
CA LEU A 387 -17.94 -17.64 29.48
C LEU A 387 -18.74 -18.20 30.68
N ASP A 388 -18.09 -18.43 31.83
CA ASP A 388 -18.78 -18.79 33.06
C ASP A 388 -19.63 -17.61 33.56
N THR A 389 -20.95 -17.75 33.44
CA THR A 389 -21.92 -16.70 33.81
C THR A 389 -21.98 -16.42 35.31
N THR A 390 -21.28 -17.19 36.14
CA THR A 390 -21.15 -16.93 37.58
C THR A 390 -19.94 -16.05 37.95
N LYS A 391 -19.05 -15.78 36.99
CA LYS A 391 -17.79 -15.06 37.20
C LYS A 391 -17.68 -13.82 36.32
N ASN A 392 -16.96 -12.83 36.82
CA ASN A 392 -16.45 -11.70 36.06
C ASN A 392 -15.02 -12.05 35.61
N VAL A 393 -14.76 -12.21 34.31
CA VAL A 393 -13.47 -12.70 33.81
C VAL A 393 -12.80 -11.65 32.94
N LEU A 394 -11.57 -11.23 33.30
CA LEU A 394 -10.73 -10.42 32.42
C LEU A 394 -9.68 -11.31 31.77
N VAL A 395 -9.68 -11.40 30.44
CA VAL A 395 -8.69 -12.18 29.68
C VAL A 395 -7.72 -11.27 28.93
N GLU A 396 -6.42 -11.50 29.10
CA GLU A 396 -5.36 -10.98 28.24
C GLU A 396 -5.07 -11.96 27.09
N PHE A 397 -5.36 -11.55 25.86
CA PHE A 397 -4.90 -12.23 24.66
C PHE A 397 -3.55 -11.66 24.24
N TYR A 398 -2.48 -12.46 24.32
CA TYR A 398 -1.12 -12.02 24.09
C TYR A 398 -0.40 -12.81 23.00
N ALA A 399 0.81 -12.35 22.66
CA ALA A 399 1.78 -13.07 21.84
C ALA A 399 3.14 -13.13 22.58
N PRO A 400 3.89 -14.25 22.58
CA PRO A 400 5.13 -14.37 23.36
C PRO A 400 6.24 -13.40 22.92
N TRP A 401 6.24 -13.03 21.64
CA TRP A 401 7.21 -12.10 21.06
C TRP A 401 6.80 -10.62 21.22
N CYS A 402 5.56 -10.33 21.63
CA CYS A 402 5.01 -8.99 21.66
C CYS A 402 5.59 -8.16 22.81
N GLY A 403 6.25 -7.04 22.46
CA GLY A 403 6.87 -6.14 23.43
C GLY A 403 5.87 -5.55 24.43
N HIS A 404 4.72 -5.08 23.97
CA HIS A 404 3.65 -4.56 24.84
C HIS A 404 3.10 -5.59 25.81
N CYS A 405 3.02 -6.85 25.39
CA CYS A 405 2.56 -7.97 26.20
C CYS A 405 3.56 -8.25 27.33
N LYS A 406 4.85 -8.22 27.02
CA LYS A 406 5.92 -8.31 28.02
C LYS A 406 5.91 -7.13 28.99
N GLN A 407 5.57 -5.92 28.53
CA GLN A 407 5.44 -4.75 29.40
C GLN A 407 4.19 -4.82 30.30
N LEU A 408 3.08 -5.37 29.81
CA LEU A 408 1.83 -5.54 30.55
C LEU A 408 1.90 -6.68 31.56
N ALA A 409 2.60 -7.77 31.25
CA ALA A 409 2.71 -8.96 32.11
C ALA A 409 2.95 -8.64 33.60
N PRO A 410 3.96 -7.85 34.03
CA PRO A 410 4.16 -7.56 35.45
C PRO A 410 3.06 -6.70 36.08
N ILE A 411 2.30 -5.94 35.30
CA ILE A 411 1.14 -5.17 35.78
C ILE A 411 -0.06 -6.10 35.90
N PHE A 412 -0.27 -6.97 34.91
CA PHE A 412 -1.37 -7.92 34.86
C PHE A 412 -1.24 -8.99 35.96
N ASP A 413 -0.02 -9.43 36.26
CA ASP A 413 0.29 -10.30 37.40
C ASP A 413 -0.14 -9.63 38.73
N LYS A 414 0.16 -8.33 38.91
CA LYS A 414 -0.29 -7.57 40.10
C LYS A 414 -1.81 -7.43 40.16
N VAL A 415 -2.49 -7.26 39.03
CA VAL A 415 -3.96 -7.25 38.98
C VAL A 415 -4.50 -8.62 39.41
N GLY A 416 -3.91 -9.71 38.92
CA GLY A 416 -4.20 -11.07 39.38
C GLY A 416 -4.03 -11.22 40.89
N GLU A 417 -2.90 -10.79 41.44
CA GLU A 417 -2.63 -10.80 42.88
C GLU A 417 -3.66 -10.00 43.68
N TYR A 418 -4.05 -8.80 43.20
CA TYR A 418 -5.02 -7.95 43.87
C TYR A 418 -6.42 -8.58 43.95
N PHE A 419 -6.84 -9.31 42.93
CA PHE A 419 -8.14 -9.99 42.88
C PHE A 419 -8.09 -11.46 43.33
N ALA A 420 -6.94 -11.98 43.78
CA ALA A 420 -6.76 -13.41 44.10
C ALA A 420 -7.74 -13.94 45.17
N ASP A 421 -8.16 -13.09 46.12
CA ASP A 421 -9.09 -13.45 47.20
C ASP A 421 -10.58 -13.18 46.83
N LYS A 422 -10.88 -12.79 45.59
CA LYS A 422 -12.24 -12.49 45.12
C LYS A 422 -12.81 -13.65 44.32
N ASP A 423 -13.68 -14.43 44.95
CA ASP A 423 -14.26 -15.62 44.34
C ASP A 423 -15.04 -15.36 43.04
N ASP A 424 -15.61 -14.16 42.84
CA ASP A 424 -16.40 -13.82 41.65
C ASP A 424 -15.60 -13.15 40.53
N ILE A 425 -14.29 -12.95 40.67
CA ILE A 425 -13.43 -12.31 39.67
C ILE A 425 -12.29 -13.26 39.27
N VAL A 426 -12.08 -13.44 37.97
CA VAL A 426 -10.99 -14.24 37.42
C VAL A 426 -10.14 -13.38 36.49
N ILE A 427 -8.82 -13.40 36.71
CA ILE A 427 -7.83 -12.78 35.83
C ILE A 427 -7.13 -13.90 35.07
N ALA A 428 -7.15 -13.83 33.74
CA ALA A 428 -6.65 -14.91 32.90
C ALA A 428 -5.88 -14.39 31.68
N LYS A 429 -5.06 -15.24 31.06
CA LYS A 429 -4.30 -14.92 29.84
C LYS A 429 -4.30 -16.10 28.86
N MET A 430 -4.23 -15.81 27.57
CA MET A 430 -4.19 -16.79 26.48
C MET A 430 -3.19 -16.35 25.40
N ASP A 431 -2.30 -17.25 24.99
CA ASP A 431 -1.45 -17.02 23.82
C ASP A 431 -2.29 -17.17 22.55
N ALA A 432 -2.71 -16.05 21.97
CA ALA A 432 -3.57 -16.05 20.79
C ALA A 432 -2.79 -16.20 19.47
N THR A 433 -1.47 -16.49 19.52
CA THR A 433 -0.69 -16.89 18.34
C THR A 433 -0.74 -18.39 18.07
N VAL A 434 -0.98 -19.19 19.11
CA VAL A 434 -1.06 -20.66 19.04
C VAL A 434 -2.41 -21.22 19.50
N ASN A 435 -3.35 -20.34 19.88
CA ASN A 435 -4.74 -20.68 20.18
C ASN A 435 -5.71 -19.81 19.35
N GLU A 436 -6.61 -20.45 18.62
CA GLU A 436 -7.67 -19.79 17.85
C GLU A 436 -9.04 -20.13 18.44
N LEU A 437 -9.92 -19.13 18.52
CA LEU A 437 -11.29 -19.28 18.98
C LEU A 437 -12.27 -19.10 17.81
N GLU A 438 -13.40 -19.81 17.86
CA GLU A 438 -14.43 -19.70 16.83
C GLU A 438 -15.11 -18.32 16.88
N HIS A 439 -15.54 -17.91 18.07
CA HIS A 439 -16.37 -16.74 18.32
C HIS A 439 -15.57 -15.45 18.60
N THR A 440 -14.30 -15.56 18.99
CA THR A 440 -13.43 -14.42 19.34
C THR A 440 -12.26 -14.33 18.37
N LYS A 441 -12.16 -13.22 17.64
CA LYS A 441 -11.05 -12.96 16.70
C LYS A 441 -10.10 -11.92 17.28
N ILE A 442 -8.88 -12.36 17.62
CA ILE A 442 -7.83 -11.50 18.12
C ILE A 442 -6.99 -11.02 16.94
N THR A 443 -6.94 -9.71 16.74
CA THR A 443 -6.22 -9.07 15.61
C THR A 443 -5.06 -8.18 16.06
N SER A 444 -4.85 -8.06 17.38
CA SER A 444 -3.78 -7.27 18.00
C SER A 444 -3.39 -7.84 19.37
N PHE A 445 -2.18 -7.52 19.85
CA PHE A 445 -1.69 -7.99 21.14
C PHE A 445 -1.04 -6.85 21.96
N PRO A 446 -1.22 -6.79 23.29
CA PRO A 446 -2.23 -7.53 24.03
C PRO A 446 -3.62 -6.95 23.75
N THR A 447 -4.64 -7.80 23.65
CA THR A 447 -6.05 -7.40 23.67
C THR A 447 -6.63 -7.85 25.01
N LEU A 448 -7.26 -6.93 25.73
CA LEU A 448 -7.90 -7.21 27.02
C LEU A 448 -9.41 -7.27 26.82
N THR A 449 -10.04 -8.38 27.15
CA THR A 449 -11.49 -8.55 27.02
C THR A 449 -12.09 -8.98 28.34
N TYR A 450 -13.10 -8.24 28.79
CA TYR A 450 -13.85 -8.51 29.98
C TYR A 450 -15.15 -9.22 29.66
N TYR A 451 -15.39 -10.35 30.32
CA TYR A 451 -16.57 -11.17 30.22
C TYR A 451 -17.33 -11.02 31.55
N PRO A 452 -18.37 -10.16 31.60
CA PRO A 452 -19.09 -9.91 32.83
C PRO A 452 -19.95 -11.12 33.23
N LYS A 453 -20.17 -11.28 34.53
CA LYS A 453 -21.11 -12.28 35.07
C LYS A 453 -22.52 -12.09 34.48
N GLY A 454 -23.21 -13.21 34.27
CA GLY A 454 -24.48 -13.30 33.56
C GLY A 454 -24.31 -13.40 32.04
N ASP A 455 -25.41 -13.31 31.30
CA ASP A 455 -25.41 -13.36 29.82
C ASP A 455 -25.04 -12.00 29.18
N ALA A 456 -24.15 -11.24 29.82
CA ALA A 456 -23.70 -9.95 29.33
C ALA A 456 -22.71 -10.13 28.17
N LYS A 457 -22.74 -9.21 27.19
CA LYS A 457 -21.78 -9.23 26.09
C LYS A 457 -20.37 -8.95 26.60
N ALA A 458 -19.39 -9.64 26.03
CA ALA A 458 -17.98 -9.34 26.24
C ALA A 458 -17.66 -7.88 25.89
N ILE A 459 -16.79 -7.25 26.69
CA ILE A 459 -16.43 -5.84 26.62
C ILE A 459 -14.93 -5.76 26.39
N GLU A 460 -14.52 -5.23 25.23
CA GLU A 460 -13.10 -4.96 24.97
C GLU A 460 -12.62 -3.75 25.77
N TYR A 461 -11.56 -3.95 26.55
CA TYR A 461 -10.94 -2.89 27.35
C TYR A 461 -9.96 -2.08 26.52
N ASN A 462 -10.33 -0.82 26.29
CA ASN A 462 -9.55 0.15 25.52
C ASN A 462 -8.93 1.25 26.40
N GLY A 463 -8.92 1.07 27.72
CA GLY A 463 -8.41 2.04 28.70
C GLY A 463 -6.88 2.01 28.87
N ASP A 464 -6.39 2.81 29.83
CA ASP A 464 -4.98 2.85 30.21
C ASP A 464 -4.55 1.51 30.85
N ARG A 465 -3.44 0.92 30.41
CA ARG A 465 -2.99 -0.40 30.87
C ARG A 465 -2.18 -0.36 32.18
N SER A 466 -2.46 0.61 33.05
CA SER A 466 -1.92 0.70 34.40
C SER A 466 -2.75 -0.12 35.38
N PHE A 467 -2.12 -0.50 36.49
CA PHE A 467 -2.77 -1.24 37.57
C PHE A 467 -4.08 -0.57 38.04
N ASP A 468 -4.03 0.71 38.38
CA ASP A 468 -5.19 1.45 38.91
C ASP A 468 -6.35 1.52 37.91
N ALA A 469 -6.05 1.69 36.62
CA ALA A 469 -7.07 1.81 35.59
C ALA A 469 -7.75 0.47 35.27
N ILE A 470 -7.00 -0.64 35.29
CA ILE A 470 -7.55 -1.98 35.11
C ILE A 470 -8.38 -2.38 36.33
N VAL A 471 -7.89 -2.15 37.55
CA VAL A 471 -8.62 -2.40 38.80
C VAL A 471 -9.93 -1.62 38.82
N LYS A 472 -9.89 -0.31 38.56
CA LYS A 472 -11.10 0.53 38.54
C LYS A 472 -12.11 0.06 37.50
N PHE A 473 -11.64 -0.41 36.33
CA PHE A 473 -12.52 -0.93 35.30
C PHE A 473 -13.23 -2.22 35.73
N ILE A 474 -12.51 -3.18 36.33
CA ILE A 474 -13.09 -4.42 36.85
C ILE A 474 -14.07 -4.11 37.97
N GLU A 475 -13.70 -3.25 38.93
CA GLU A 475 -14.56 -2.86 40.06
C GLU A 475 -15.83 -2.10 39.62
N SER A 476 -15.81 -1.51 38.42
CA SER A 476 -16.97 -0.87 37.80
C SER A 476 -17.86 -1.82 37.00
N ASP A 477 -17.64 -3.13 37.06
CA ASP A 477 -18.27 -4.15 36.21
C ASP A 477 -18.18 -3.81 34.70
N GLY A 478 -17.04 -3.22 34.29
CA GLY A 478 -16.78 -2.84 32.91
C GLY A 478 -17.46 -1.54 32.44
N GLN A 479 -17.98 -0.71 33.35
CA GLN A 479 -18.58 0.59 33.00
C GLN A 479 -17.51 1.68 32.82
N VAL A 480 -17.45 2.25 31.62
CA VAL A 480 -16.54 3.37 31.32
C VAL A 480 -17.21 4.69 31.76
N GLU A 481 -16.68 5.36 32.78
CA GLU A 481 -17.09 6.75 33.10
C GLU A 481 -16.78 7.67 31.90
N ALA A 482 -17.82 8.20 31.26
CA ALA A 482 -17.67 9.34 30.37
C ALA A 482 -17.15 10.53 31.18
N ALA A 483 -16.00 11.08 30.82
CA ALA A 483 -15.43 12.24 31.51
C ALA A 483 -16.45 13.40 31.55
N PRO A 484 -16.63 14.07 32.71
CA PRO A 484 -17.66 15.09 32.86
C PRO A 484 -17.31 16.35 32.05
N ALA A 485 -18.28 16.79 31.25
CA ALA A 485 -18.25 18.08 30.58
C ALA A 485 -18.24 19.20 31.62
N THR A 486 -17.08 19.81 31.86
CA THR A 486 -16.96 21.00 32.70
C THR A 486 -17.38 22.21 31.88
N SER A 487 -18.60 22.67 32.14
CA SER A 487 -19.12 23.96 31.73
C SER A 487 -18.45 25.05 32.57
N VAL A 488 -17.69 25.94 31.93
CA VAL A 488 -17.38 27.26 32.49
C VAL A 488 -17.96 28.29 31.54
N GLY A 489 -18.98 29.00 32.04
CA GLY A 489 -19.84 29.87 31.26
C GLY A 489 -19.11 31.08 30.68
N LEU A 490 -19.34 31.31 29.39
CA LEU A 490 -19.12 32.59 28.74
C LEU A 490 -20.47 33.27 28.57
N THR A 491 -20.68 34.35 29.32
CA THR A 491 -21.77 35.28 29.07
C THR A 491 -21.34 36.32 28.03
N SER A 492 -22.19 36.41 27.01
CA SER A 492 -22.43 37.48 26.03
C SER A 492 -21.49 38.69 25.92
N THR A 493 -21.11 38.94 24.66
CA THR A 493 -21.06 40.20 23.86
C THR A 493 -19.69 40.37 23.19
N ASN A 494 -19.49 40.73 21.91
CA ASN A 494 -20.32 41.27 20.83
C ASN A 494 -19.77 40.76 19.48
N VAL A 495 -20.66 40.63 18.49
CA VAL A 495 -20.30 40.49 17.08
C VAL A 495 -19.88 41.85 16.54
N LEU A 496 -18.70 41.97 15.92
CA LEU A 496 -18.42 42.96 14.87
C LEU A 496 -17.31 42.44 13.92
N VAL A 497 -17.61 42.41 12.62
CA VAL A 497 -16.70 42.51 11.46
C VAL A 497 -16.97 43.92 10.88
N PRO A 498 -16.10 44.69 10.15
CA PRO A 498 -14.90 44.37 9.34
C PRO A 498 -13.71 45.37 9.45
N GLY A 499 -12.61 45.11 8.72
CA GLY A 499 -11.91 46.16 7.95
C GLY A 499 -10.47 46.57 8.33
N GLN A 500 -9.61 46.52 7.32
CA GLN A 500 -8.27 47.09 7.13
C GLN A 500 -7.82 48.22 8.08
N GLN A 501 -6.57 48.16 8.59
CA GLN A 501 -5.67 49.33 8.65
C GLN A 501 -4.20 48.96 8.94
N GLN A 502 -3.33 49.90 8.55
CA GLN A 502 -1.90 49.84 8.33
C GLN A 502 -1.00 49.91 9.59
N LEU A 503 0.26 49.55 9.37
CA LEU A 503 1.45 49.62 10.24
C LEU A 503 1.65 50.98 10.97
N PRO A 504 2.19 50.98 12.21
CA PRO A 504 2.79 52.16 12.81
C PRO A 504 4.23 52.39 12.34
N LYS A 505 4.55 53.64 12.00
CA LYS A 505 5.90 54.14 11.71
C LYS A 505 6.62 54.59 12.99
N GLY A 506 7.90 54.25 13.12
CA GLY A 506 8.97 55.20 13.51
C GLY A 506 9.68 55.02 14.85
N VAL A 507 10.72 54.16 14.89
CA VAL A 507 12.01 54.31 15.63
C VAL A 507 13.03 53.42 14.86
N THR A 508 13.74 53.86 13.82
CA THR A 508 14.98 54.67 13.71
C THR A 508 16.26 54.10 14.34
N ASN A 509 16.88 53.20 13.56
CA ASN A 509 18.31 52.86 13.40
C ASN A 509 19.07 51.96 14.39
N SER A 510 19.74 51.01 13.71
CA SER A 510 20.84 50.12 14.04
C SER A 510 21.99 50.77 14.81
N THR A 511 22.09 50.51 16.12
CA THR A 511 23.37 50.24 16.82
C THR A 511 23.20 49.80 18.28
N ASP A 512 22.00 49.82 18.87
CA ASP A 512 21.81 49.45 20.28
C ASP A 512 21.31 48.02 20.55
N TYR A 513 21.17 47.19 19.51
CA TYR A 513 20.97 45.73 19.69
C TYR A 513 22.30 44.95 19.82
N LEU A 514 23.43 45.65 19.65
CA LEU A 514 24.79 45.06 19.65
C LEU A 514 25.47 45.10 21.03
N LEU A 515 24.82 45.65 22.07
CA LEU A 515 25.38 45.77 23.43
C LEU A 515 24.67 44.92 24.50
N SER A 516 23.68 44.11 24.15
CA SER A 516 23.19 43.02 25.02
C SER A 516 23.95 41.69 24.81
N ASN A 517 24.92 41.66 23.90
CA ASN A 517 25.65 40.47 23.47
C ASN A 517 26.97 40.19 24.20
N GLU A 518 27.28 40.86 25.32
CA GLU A 518 28.45 40.52 26.15
C GLU A 518 28.14 39.58 27.33
N LYS A 519 26.87 39.23 27.56
CA LYS A 519 26.46 38.20 28.54
C LYS A 519 25.91 36.91 27.94
N VAL A 520 25.78 36.82 26.62
CA VAL A 520 25.29 35.62 25.94
C VAL A 520 26.44 34.67 25.55
N LEU A 521 27.67 35.18 25.47
CA LEU A 521 28.88 34.44 25.09
C LEU A 521 29.53 33.60 26.22
N GLN A 522 28.88 33.43 27.37
CA GLN A 522 29.37 32.55 28.46
C GLN A 522 28.48 31.33 28.76
N ASN A 523 27.39 31.10 28.00
CA ASN A 523 26.56 29.89 28.12
C ASN A 523 26.68 29.00 26.89
N ILE A 524 27.89 28.46 26.69
CA ILE A 524 28.10 27.28 25.84
C ILE A 524 27.48 26.09 26.61
N LEU A 525 26.28 25.66 26.22
CA LEU A 525 25.44 24.61 26.86
C LEU A 525 24.94 24.97 28.27
N PRO A 526 23.64 25.22 28.42
CA PRO A 526 22.68 24.13 28.52
C PRO A 526 21.54 24.29 27.52
N VAL A 527 21.27 23.24 26.73
CA VAL A 527 20.00 23.14 26.01
C VAL A 527 18.91 23.19 27.08
N ASP A 528 18.00 24.15 26.96
CA ASP A 528 16.78 24.18 27.77
C ASP A 528 16.09 22.80 27.60
N ASN A 529 16.12 21.98 28.66
CA ASN A 529 15.68 20.59 28.60
C ASN A 529 14.17 20.46 28.32
N ASP A 530 13.43 21.58 28.31
CA ASP A 530 11.98 21.62 28.14
C ASP A 530 11.50 21.96 26.72
N LEU A 531 12.35 22.47 25.82
CA LEU A 531 11.92 22.99 24.51
C LEU A 531 11.10 21.97 23.71
N LEU A 532 11.46 20.68 23.75
CA LEU A 532 10.70 19.62 23.07
C LEU A 532 10.33 18.47 24.02
N ALA A 533 10.12 18.74 25.31
CA ALA A 533 9.84 17.68 26.29
C ALA A 533 8.65 16.80 25.89
N ASN A 534 7.70 17.36 25.14
CA ASN A 534 6.45 16.73 24.76
C ASN A 534 6.38 16.29 23.28
N VAL A 535 7.45 16.40 22.51
CA VAL A 535 7.47 16.10 21.06
C VAL A 535 8.22 14.79 20.80
N PHE A 536 7.69 14.00 19.88
CA PHE A 536 8.27 12.77 19.36
C PHE A 536 8.43 12.92 17.85
N ILE A 537 9.67 13.00 17.38
CA ILE A 537 10.00 13.17 15.97
C ILE A 537 10.40 11.80 15.42
N THR A 538 9.77 11.36 14.34
CA THR A 538 10.15 10.14 13.64
C THR A 538 10.84 10.47 12.33
N VAL A 539 11.92 9.76 12.03
CA VAL A 539 12.60 9.81 10.74
C VAL A 539 12.46 8.44 10.08
N LYS A 540 11.62 8.36 9.05
CA LYS A 540 11.42 7.13 8.29
C LYS A 540 12.53 6.95 7.28
N THR A 541 13.18 5.79 7.31
CA THR A 541 14.35 5.50 6.46
C THR A 541 14.37 4.03 6.04
N THR A 542 15.44 3.63 5.33
CA THR A 542 15.69 2.25 4.92
C THR A 542 17.19 1.96 4.99
N GLY A 543 17.58 0.69 5.16
CA GLY A 543 18.98 0.31 5.36
C GLY A 543 19.93 0.88 4.31
N ARG A 544 19.52 0.90 3.04
CA ARG A 544 20.31 1.46 1.93
C ARG A 544 20.58 2.97 2.04
N ASN A 545 19.78 3.70 2.82
CA ASN A 545 19.88 5.15 2.99
C ASN A 545 20.70 5.56 4.22
N HIS A 546 21.04 4.62 5.13
CA HIS A 546 21.72 4.93 6.37
C HIS A 546 23.07 5.64 6.16
N LEU A 547 23.84 5.20 5.16
CA LEU A 547 25.16 5.75 4.88
C LEU A 547 25.14 6.99 3.98
N ILE A 548 24.05 7.23 3.24
CA ILE A 548 23.97 8.28 2.22
C ILE A 548 23.10 9.47 2.62
N ARG A 549 22.03 9.26 3.40
CA ARG A 549 21.05 10.30 3.74
C ARG A 549 21.11 10.72 5.21
N LEU A 550 21.32 9.79 6.14
CA LEU A 550 21.32 10.10 7.57
C LEU A 550 22.53 10.90 8.09
N PRO A 551 23.76 10.79 7.54
CA PRO A 551 24.91 11.49 8.12
C PRO A 551 24.72 13.02 8.20
N VAL A 552 24.10 13.63 7.20
CA VAL A 552 23.85 15.08 7.20
C VAL A 552 22.76 15.46 8.21
N ILE A 553 21.72 14.64 8.38
CA ILE A 553 20.69 14.84 9.43
C ILE A 553 21.34 14.78 10.80
N ILE A 554 22.14 13.75 11.06
CA ILE A 554 22.84 13.53 12.34
C ILE A 554 23.80 14.68 12.63
N LYS A 555 24.52 15.20 11.64
CA LYS A 555 25.46 16.33 11.80
C LYS A 555 24.75 17.68 12.02
N THR A 556 23.49 17.81 11.63
CA THR A 556 22.76 19.09 11.62
C THR A 556 21.64 19.12 12.66
N TRP A 557 20.37 19.17 12.23
CA TRP A 557 19.22 19.46 13.09
C TRP A 557 18.96 18.39 14.16
N PHE A 558 19.38 17.15 13.93
CA PHE A 558 19.31 16.10 14.96
C PHE A 558 20.04 16.53 16.24
N GLN A 559 21.13 17.30 16.14
CA GLN A 559 21.87 17.77 17.31
C GLN A 559 21.02 18.64 18.25
N LEU A 560 19.98 19.29 17.75
CA LEU A 560 19.05 20.13 18.51
C LEU A 560 17.91 19.31 19.16
N ALA A 561 17.63 18.10 18.67
CA ALA A 561 16.48 17.29 19.08
C ALA A 561 16.84 15.81 19.34
N LYS A 562 18.06 15.54 19.83
CA LYS A 562 18.59 14.17 20.02
C LYS A 562 17.65 13.27 20.82
N LYS A 563 17.10 13.81 21.92
CA LYS A 563 16.25 13.05 22.86
C LYS A 563 14.85 12.76 22.28
N GLN A 564 14.43 13.51 21.26
CA GLN A 564 13.09 13.45 20.69
C GLN A 564 13.03 12.71 19.37
N THR A 565 14.16 12.55 18.69
CA THR A 565 14.22 12.00 17.34
C THR A 565 14.50 10.50 17.36
N TRP A 566 13.66 9.73 16.67
CA TRP A 566 13.74 8.28 16.52
C TRP A 566 13.77 7.88 15.05
N PHE A 567 14.67 6.99 14.67
CA PHE A 567 14.82 6.51 13.30
C PHE A 567 14.12 5.17 13.12
N PHE A 568 13.23 5.08 12.13
CA PHE A 568 12.45 3.87 11.83
C PHE A 568 12.91 3.28 10.51
N THR A 569 13.45 2.05 10.56
CA THR A 569 14.13 1.41 9.43
C THR A 569 13.73 -0.06 9.27
N ASP A 570 14.11 -0.69 8.15
CA ASP A 570 13.86 -2.11 7.84
C ASP A 570 15.00 -3.05 8.23
N THR A 571 16.10 -2.53 8.78
CA THR A 571 17.26 -3.34 9.14
C THR A 571 17.92 -2.84 10.41
N ASP A 572 18.52 -3.75 11.18
CA ASP A 572 19.29 -3.39 12.37
C ASP A 572 20.57 -2.67 11.96
N ASP A 573 20.87 -1.55 12.63
CA ASP A 573 22.10 -0.80 12.44
C ASP A 573 22.68 -0.39 13.79
N GLN A 574 23.67 -1.16 14.24
CA GLN A 574 24.31 -0.95 15.53
C GLN A 574 25.09 0.37 15.57
N HIS A 575 25.68 0.79 14.45
CA HIS A 575 26.42 2.04 14.38
C HIS A 575 25.48 3.24 14.51
N LEU A 576 24.40 3.24 13.73
CA LEU A 576 23.34 4.26 13.82
C LEU A 576 22.73 4.29 15.23
N SER A 577 22.48 3.12 15.82
CA SER A 577 21.95 3.02 17.19
C SER A 577 22.92 3.63 18.21
N GLN A 578 24.23 3.39 18.10
CA GLN A 578 25.22 3.99 18.99
C GLN A 578 25.27 5.52 18.87
N ILE A 579 25.32 6.06 17.66
CA ILE A 579 25.46 7.51 17.45
C ILE A 579 24.18 8.30 17.76
N THR A 580 23.02 7.63 17.73
CA THR A 580 21.72 8.22 18.06
C THR A 580 21.28 7.98 19.50
N GLY A 581 22.05 7.23 20.29
CA GLY A 581 21.74 6.96 21.70
C GLY A 581 20.66 5.89 21.90
N GLY A 582 20.57 4.91 21.00
CA GLY A 582 19.59 3.82 21.03
C GLY A 582 18.26 4.16 20.35
N HIS A 583 18.17 5.30 19.68
CA HIS A 583 16.95 5.79 19.04
C HIS A 583 16.77 5.25 17.61
N VAL A 584 16.98 3.94 17.43
CA VAL A 584 16.76 3.24 16.17
C VAL A 584 15.78 2.09 16.41
N VAL A 585 14.70 2.08 15.64
CA VAL A 585 13.68 1.04 15.66
C VAL A 585 13.74 0.29 14.34
N ASN A 586 14.11 -0.98 14.40
CA ASN A 586 13.89 -1.89 13.30
C ASN A 586 12.40 -2.26 13.27
N THR A 587 11.72 -1.81 12.23
CA THR A 587 10.29 -2.02 12.00
C THR A 587 9.96 -3.45 11.58
N ASN A 588 10.95 -4.24 11.17
CA ASN A 588 10.79 -5.54 10.50
C ASN A 588 9.90 -5.48 9.24
N CYS A 589 9.63 -4.28 8.73
CA CYS A 589 8.92 -4.06 7.49
C CYS A 589 9.86 -4.26 6.30
N SER A 590 9.31 -4.58 5.13
CA SER A 590 10.11 -4.73 3.90
C SER A 590 10.89 -3.45 3.57
N ALA A 591 12.12 -3.59 3.06
CA ALA A 591 12.92 -2.50 2.50
C ALA A 591 12.37 -1.93 1.18
N THR A 592 11.36 -2.58 0.59
CA THR A 592 10.74 -2.12 -0.66
C THR A 592 9.99 -0.81 -0.46
N HIS A 593 9.88 -0.02 -1.52
CA HIS A 593 9.05 1.18 -1.54
C HIS A 593 7.59 0.87 -1.92
N SER A 594 7.13 -0.34 -1.57
CA SER A 594 5.75 -0.76 -1.84
C SER A 594 4.80 -0.08 -0.87
N ARG A 595 3.55 0.16 -1.29
CA ARG A 595 2.49 0.70 -0.44
C ARG A 595 2.40 -0.01 0.91
N ARG A 596 2.42 -1.34 0.90
CA ARG A 596 2.31 -2.17 2.10
C ARG A 596 3.51 -1.97 3.03
N ALA A 597 4.71 -1.88 2.49
CA ALA A 597 5.93 -1.62 3.27
C ALA A 597 5.93 -0.22 3.91
N LEU A 598 5.48 0.78 3.16
CA LEU A 598 5.31 2.16 3.66
C LEU A 598 4.28 2.21 4.80
N CYS A 599 3.10 1.63 4.61
CA CYS A 599 2.05 1.59 5.64
C CYS A 599 2.50 0.79 6.87
N CYS A 600 3.34 -0.24 6.68
CA CYS A 600 3.93 -1.00 7.77
C CYS A 600 4.85 -0.11 8.63
N LYS A 601 5.79 0.62 8.03
CA LYS A 601 6.70 1.50 8.76
C LYS A 601 5.96 2.60 9.51
N MET A 602 5.01 3.27 8.84
CA MET A 602 4.17 4.30 9.47
C MET A 602 3.32 3.73 10.62
N SER A 603 2.84 2.49 10.51
CA SER A 603 2.14 1.86 11.64
C SER A 603 3.05 1.73 12.85
N VAL A 604 4.28 1.24 12.66
CA VAL A 604 5.25 1.09 13.75
C VAL A 604 5.63 2.45 14.36
N GLU A 605 5.76 3.49 13.54
CA GLU A 605 5.98 4.86 14.02
C GLU A 605 4.88 5.34 14.98
N LEU A 606 3.61 5.15 14.60
CA LEU A 606 2.46 5.51 15.42
C LEU A 606 2.38 4.67 16.71
N ASP A 607 2.65 3.37 16.61
CA ASP A 607 2.61 2.44 17.74
C ASP A 607 3.70 2.82 18.78
N VAL A 608 4.94 3.06 18.34
CA VAL A 608 6.04 3.50 19.23
C VAL A 608 5.78 4.90 19.80
N PHE A 609 5.19 5.81 19.02
CA PHE A 609 4.77 7.12 19.55
C PHE A 609 3.75 6.97 20.68
N LEU A 610 2.78 6.08 20.55
CA LEU A 610 1.79 5.83 21.60
C LEU A 610 2.48 5.35 22.89
N GLU A 611 3.52 4.53 22.80
CA GLU A 611 4.36 4.10 23.93
C GLU A 611 5.13 5.24 24.58
N SER A 612 5.62 6.20 23.79
CA SER A 612 6.51 7.28 24.26
C SER A 612 5.86 8.24 25.28
N LYS A 613 4.52 8.22 25.39
CA LYS A 613 3.70 9.17 26.18
C LYS A 613 3.87 10.65 25.80
N LYS A 614 4.55 10.95 24.70
CA LYS A 614 4.71 12.31 24.17
C LYS A 614 3.37 12.82 23.66
N LYS A 615 3.22 14.15 23.68
CA LYS A 615 1.97 14.85 23.34
C LYS A 615 1.83 15.11 21.84
N TRP A 616 2.94 15.16 21.11
CA TRP A 616 2.99 15.42 19.69
C TRP A 616 3.81 14.36 18.96
N PHE A 617 3.20 13.78 17.94
CA PHE A 617 3.85 12.94 16.94
C PHE A 617 4.20 13.81 15.74
N CYS A 618 5.45 13.82 15.29
CA CYS A 618 5.85 14.54 14.08
C CYS A 618 6.64 13.60 13.17
N HIS A 619 6.07 13.29 12.02
CA HIS A 619 6.67 12.44 11.00
C HIS A 619 7.48 13.28 10.02
N VAL A 620 8.68 12.79 9.68
CA VAL A 620 9.48 13.25 8.54
C VAL A 620 10.18 12.06 7.86
N ASP A 621 10.54 12.23 6.59
CA ASP A 621 11.35 11.28 5.82
C ASP A 621 12.86 11.59 5.96
N ASP A 622 13.70 10.64 5.55
CA ASP A 622 15.16 10.76 5.59
C ASP A 622 15.77 11.77 4.59
N ASP A 623 14.92 12.45 3.82
CA ASP A 623 15.28 13.57 2.96
C ASP A 623 14.83 14.93 3.52
N ASN A 624 14.39 15.00 4.78
CA ASN A 624 13.94 16.25 5.41
C ASN A 624 14.96 16.89 6.36
N TYR A 625 14.99 18.22 6.35
CA TYR A 625 15.62 19.08 7.35
C TYR A 625 14.53 19.68 8.24
N VAL A 626 14.68 19.59 9.56
CA VAL A 626 13.71 20.15 10.52
C VAL A 626 14.28 21.41 11.19
N ASN A 627 13.58 22.54 11.07
CA ASN A 627 13.86 23.73 11.87
C ASN A 627 13.25 23.54 13.26
N VAL A 628 14.02 22.92 14.15
CA VAL A 628 13.56 22.49 15.49
C VAL A 628 12.91 23.61 16.33
N PRO A 629 13.48 24.83 16.44
CA PRO A 629 12.83 25.93 17.15
C PRO A 629 11.51 26.37 16.53
N ALA A 630 11.42 26.46 15.19
CA ALA A 630 10.18 26.83 14.52
C ALA A 630 9.09 25.77 14.73
N LEU A 631 9.46 24.48 14.73
CA LEU A 631 8.56 23.38 15.03
C LEU A 631 8.01 23.48 16.46
N ASP A 632 8.87 23.74 17.45
CA ASP A 632 8.42 23.91 18.83
C ASP A 632 7.44 25.09 18.97
N GLU A 633 7.78 26.25 18.41
CA GLU A 633 6.92 27.44 18.44
C GLU A 633 5.56 27.19 17.79
N LEU A 634 5.51 26.48 16.65
CA LEU A 634 4.25 26.07 16.05
C LEU A 634 3.41 25.22 17.02
N LEU A 635 3.99 24.17 17.59
CA LEU A 635 3.26 23.21 18.41
C LEU A 635 2.73 23.83 19.70
N LYS A 636 3.40 24.86 20.24
CA LYS A 636 2.90 25.65 21.39
C LYS A 636 1.61 26.41 21.09
N LEU A 637 1.31 26.72 19.82
CA LEU A 637 0.07 27.39 19.43
C LEU A 637 -1.17 26.49 19.58
N TYR A 638 -0.97 25.17 19.68
CA TYR A 638 -2.06 24.20 19.67
C TYR A 638 -2.11 23.43 21.00
N ASN A 639 -3.33 23.21 21.50
CA ASN A 639 -3.53 22.37 22.69
C ASN A 639 -3.47 20.88 22.28
N PRO A 640 -2.52 20.08 22.81
CA PRO A 640 -2.36 18.67 22.42
C PRO A 640 -3.50 17.74 22.85
N ILE A 641 -4.46 18.23 23.65
CA ILE A 641 -5.71 17.51 23.97
C ILE A 641 -6.72 17.61 22.81
N GLY A 642 -6.59 18.63 21.94
CA GLY A 642 -7.43 18.76 20.75
C GLY A 642 -6.98 17.83 19.62
N ASP A 643 -7.89 17.59 18.67
CA ASP A 643 -7.66 16.69 17.52
C ASP A 643 -6.91 17.39 16.38
N TRP A 644 -5.62 17.62 16.56
CA TRP A 644 -4.82 18.34 15.57
C TRP A 644 -4.14 17.41 14.57
N TYR A 645 -4.44 17.62 13.29
CA TYR A 645 -3.71 17.13 12.13
C TYR A 645 -3.06 18.32 11.44
N LEU A 646 -1.76 18.54 11.65
CA LEU A 646 -1.02 19.69 11.14
C LEU A 646 -0.11 19.25 9.99
N GLY A 647 -0.19 19.88 8.83
CA GLY A 647 0.71 19.57 7.72
C GLY A 647 0.30 20.26 6.44
N ARG A 648 0.94 19.88 5.33
CA ARG A 648 0.70 20.49 4.02
C ARG A 648 0.24 19.47 2.99
N THR A 649 -0.65 19.91 2.10
CA THR A 649 -1.16 19.11 0.98
C THR A 649 -0.22 19.18 -0.21
N SER A 650 0.09 18.06 -0.87
CA SER A 650 0.82 18.08 -2.17
C SER A 650 -0.08 18.08 -3.39
N THR A 651 -1.40 18.15 -3.20
CA THR A 651 -2.37 18.28 -4.29
C THR A 651 -3.18 19.56 -4.15
N PRO A 652 -3.52 20.24 -5.26
CA PRO A 652 -4.35 21.44 -5.23
C PRO A 652 -5.82 21.12 -4.91
N ASN A 653 -6.24 19.86 -5.10
CA ASN A 653 -7.60 19.35 -4.89
C ASN A 653 -7.59 18.17 -3.90
N PRO A 654 -8.69 17.91 -3.18
CA PRO A 654 -8.78 16.78 -2.27
C PRO A 654 -8.75 15.46 -3.05
N LEU A 655 -8.10 14.44 -2.49
CA LEU A 655 -7.97 13.15 -3.15
C LEU A 655 -9.32 12.46 -3.24
N GLN A 656 -9.61 11.90 -4.41
CA GLN A 656 -10.86 11.20 -4.69
C GLN A 656 -10.62 9.71 -4.95
N ILE A 657 -11.34 8.85 -4.22
CA ILE A 657 -11.27 7.39 -4.37
C ILE A 657 -12.65 6.77 -4.55
N HIS A 658 -12.68 5.60 -5.19
CA HIS A 658 -13.87 4.78 -5.32
C HIS A 658 -13.73 3.58 -4.38
N THR A 659 -14.54 3.54 -3.32
CA THR A 659 -14.69 2.34 -2.49
C THR A 659 -15.90 1.54 -2.98
N LYS A 660 -16.00 0.25 -2.61
CA LYS A 660 -17.10 -0.67 -3.03
C LYS A 660 -18.51 -0.10 -2.79
N SER A 661 -18.64 0.93 -1.95
CA SER A 661 -19.93 1.48 -1.53
C SER A 661 -20.15 2.98 -1.78
N GLN A 662 -19.15 3.80 -2.19
CA GLN A 662 -19.36 5.20 -2.60
C GLN A 662 -18.09 5.92 -3.11
N LYS A 663 -18.29 7.01 -3.85
CA LYS A 663 -17.24 7.98 -4.23
C LYS A 663 -16.88 8.84 -3.02
N THR A 664 -15.62 8.77 -2.59
CA THR A 664 -15.12 9.41 -1.36
C THR A 664 -14.07 10.45 -1.68
N THR A 665 -14.06 11.59 -0.96
CA THR A 665 -13.11 12.70 -1.16
C THR A 665 -12.57 13.19 0.19
N PHE A 666 -11.25 13.41 0.30
CA PHE A 666 -10.59 13.84 1.55
C PHE A 666 -9.23 14.51 1.29
N TRP A 667 -8.76 15.35 2.22
CA TRP A 667 -7.39 15.89 2.18
C TRP A 667 -6.41 14.99 2.95
N PHE A 668 -5.12 15.14 2.67
CA PHE A 668 -4.06 14.50 3.45
C PHE A 668 -2.83 15.41 3.49
N ALA A 669 -2.10 15.35 4.60
CA ALA A 669 -0.77 15.93 4.68
C ALA A 669 0.23 14.99 4.01
N THR A 670 1.14 15.53 3.21
CA THR A 670 2.13 14.72 2.48
C THR A 670 3.30 14.34 3.36
N GLY A 671 3.62 13.05 3.39
CA GLY A 671 4.70 12.49 4.21
C GLY A 671 6.05 13.13 3.93
N GLY A 672 6.38 13.36 2.65
CA GLY A 672 7.65 13.97 2.25
C GLY A 672 7.81 15.46 2.62
N ALA A 673 6.75 16.16 3.03
CA ALA A 673 6.87 17.48 3.67
C ALA A 673 7.04 17.37 5.19
N GLY A 674 6.63 16.24 5.75
CA GLY A 674 6.39 16.05 7.17
C GLY A 674 5.00 16.54 7.61
N PHE A 675 4.55 16.00 8.74
CA PHE A 675 3.29 16.39 9.38
C PHE A 675 3.33 16.08 10.88
N CYS A 676 2.48 16.74 11.66
CA CYS A 676 2.35 16.48 13.08
C CYS A 676 0.92 16.14 13.49
N LEU A 677 0.79 15.18 14.40
CA LEU A 677 -0.47 14.74 15.01
C LEU A 677 -0.42 14.98 16.51
N SER A 678 -1.50 15.50 17.07
CA SER A 678 -1.72 15.50 18.52
C SER A 678 -1.89 14.07 19.05
N ARG A 679 -1.47 13.82 20.28
CA ARG A 679 -1.68 12.53 20.94
C ARG A 679 -3.16 12.16 21.02
N ALA A 680 -4.04 13.14 21.29
CA ALA A 680 -5.48 12.91 21.33
C ALA A 680 -6.01 12.37 20.00
N LEU A 681 -5.56 12.93 18.87
CA LEU A 681 -5.91 12.41 17.55
C LEU A 681 -5.36 11.01 17.31
N VAL A 682 -4.09 10.75 17.61
CA VAL A 682 -3.50 9.41 17.39
C VAL A 682 -4.18 8.34 18.25
N LEU A 683 -4.60 8.68 19.48
CA LEU A 683 -5.40 7.78 20.32
C LEU A 683 -6.77 7.45 19.70
N LYS A 684 -7.41 8.41 19.01
CA LYS A 684 -8.66 8.16 18.25
C LYS A 684 -8.42 7.34 16.98
N MET A 685 -7.25 7.48 16.37
CA MET A 685 -6.85 6.67 15.22
C MET A 685 -6.55 5.22 15.61
N ALA A 686 -5.99 4.99 16.82
CA ALA A 686 -5.47 3.69 17.24
C ALA A 686 -6.43 2.49 17.05
N PRO A 687 -7.74 2.57 17.38
CA PRO A 687 -8.67 1.47 17.12
C PRO A 687 -8.83 1.11 15.63
N ILE A 688 -8.65 2.10 14.75
CA ILE A 688 -8.86 2.02 13.30
C ILE A 688 -7.56 1.61 12.60
N SER A 689 -6.43 2.23 12.95
CA SER A 689 -5.18 2.13 12.19
C SER A 689 -3.96 1.65 12.98
N GLY A 690 -4.04 1.49 14.29
CA GLY A 690 -2.94 0.98 15.12
C GLY A 690 -2.70 -0.53 14.93
N ASN A 691 -1.59 -1.03 15.48
CA ASN A 691 -1.23 -2.46 15.49
C ASN A 691 -1.24 -3.12 14.09
N GLY A 692 -0.70 -2.43 13.07
CA GLY A 692 -0.62 -2.93 11.70
C GLY A 692 -1.90 -2.78 10.86
N LYS A 693 -3.02 -2.32 11.45
CA LYS A 693 -4.29 -2.11 10.71
C LYS A 693 -4.16 -1.06 9.61
N LEU A 694 -3.23 -0.11 9.73
CA LEU A 694 -2.93 0.86 8.68
C LEU A 694 -2.53 0.18 7.35
N MET A 695 -1.85 -0.97 7.40
CA MET A 695 -1.50 -1.75 6.20
C MET A 695 -2.74 -2.28 5.49
N ALA A 696 -3.68 -2.86 6.25
CA ALA A 696 -4.94 -3.37 5.71
C ALA A 696 -5.78 -2.24 5.11
N ILE A 697 -5.77 -1.05 5.74
CA ILE A 697 -6.42 0.13 5.20
C ILE A 697 -5.77 0.55 3.89
N GLY A 698 -4.44 0.69 3.86
CA GLY A 698 -3.69 1.04 2.65
C GLY A 698 -3.95 0.06 1.51
N ASP A 699 -3.98 -1.25 1.80
CA ASP A 699 -4.32 -2.28 0.82
C ASP A 699 -5.77 -2.19 0.34
N ARG A 700 -6.72 -1.93 1.24
CA ARG A 700 -8.14 -1.78 0.91
C ARG A 700 -8.42 -0.57 0.01
N ILE A 701 -7.79 0.57 0.28
CA ILE A 701 -8.02 1.82 -0.47
C ILE A 701 -7.03 2.02 -1.63
N GLY A 702 -5.98 1.20 -1.68
CA GLY A 702 -4.98 1.21 -2.74
C GLY A 702 -3.92 2.32 -2.63
N LEU A 703 -3.74 2.94 -1.45
CA LEU A 703 -2.96 4.19 -1.28
C LEU A 703 -1.81 4.05 -0.24
N PRO A 704 -0.70 4.82 -0.39
CA PRO A 704 0.45 4.80 0.52
C PRO A 704 0.11 5.30 1.94
N ASP A 705 1.11 5.29 2.82
CA ASP A 705 1.02 5.53 4.25
C ASP A 705 0.44 6.90 4.62
N ASP A 706 1.01 7.98 4.10
CA ASP A 706 0.58 9.36 4.38
C ASP A 706 -0.86 9.62 3.93
N VAL A 707 -1.22 9.13 2.74
CA VAL A 707 -2.59 9.18 2.22
C VAL A 707 -3.52 8.31 3.06
N SER A 708 -3.07 7.15 3.53
CA SER A 708 -3.87 6.26 4.39
C SER A 708 -4.12 6.87 5.76
N VAL A 709 -3.14 7.56 6.33
CA VAL A 709 -3.30 8.38 7.54
C VAL A 709 -4.33 9.48 7.31
N GLY A 710 -4.22 10.21 6.19
CA GLY A 710 -5.22 11.21 5.79
C GLY A 710 -6.63 10.62 5.64
N TYR A 711 -6.76 9.45 5.02
CA TYR A 711 -8.05 8.76 4.88
C TYR A 711 -8.66 8.41 6.25
N VAL A 712 -7.85 7.92 7.19
CA VAL A 712 -8.32 7.64 8.55
C VAL A 712 -8.79 8.91 9.25
N ILE A 713 -8.00 9.99 9.19
CA ILE A 713 -8.28 11.22 9.92
C ILE A 713 -9.44 12.01 9.29
N GLU A 714 -9.32 12.38 8.02
CA GLU A 714 -10.27 13.25 7.32
C GLU A 714 -11.55 12.52 6.95
N TYR A 715 -11.44 11.29 6.43
CA TYR A 715 -12.62 10.58 5.97
C TYR A 715 -13.30 9.74 7.06
N LEU A 716 -12.57 8.93 7.82
CA LEU A 716 -13.19 8.05 8.83
C LEU A 716 -13.51 8.79 10.12
N LEU A 717 -12.58 9.59 10.65
CA LEU A 717 -12.75 10.33 11.90
C LEU A 717 -13.41 11.71 11.72
N LYS A 718 -13.54 12.21 10.48
CA LYS A 718 -14.13 13.53 10.15
C LYS A 718 -13.38 14.71 10.80
N ILE A 719 -12.06 14.59 10.89
CA ILE A 719 -11.18 15.60 11.48
C ILE A 719 -10.41 16.27 10.33
N GLN A 720 -10.54 17.59 10.22
CA GLN A 720 -9.98 18.32 9.09
C GLN A 720 -8.48 18.58 9.26
N LEU A 721 -7.72 18.45 8.17
CA LEU A 721 -6.33 18.84 8.07
C LEU A 721 -6.21 20.35 8.29
N THR A 722 -5.45 20.72 9.31
CA THR A 722 -4.99 22.09 9.53
C THR A 722 -3.77 22.33 8.66
N ARG A 723 -3.98 23.11 7.59
CA ARG A 723 -2.92 23.41 6.63
C ARG A 723 -1.86 24.33 7.23
N VAL A 724 -0.60 23.92 7.08
CA VAL A 724 0.57 24.67 7.54
C VAL A 724 1.55 24.76 6.37
N GLU A 725 1.58 25.91 5.71
CA GLU A 725 2.34 26.13 4.45
C GLU A 725 3.86 26.10 4.66
N GLN A 726 4.33 26.14 5.90
CA GLN A 726 5.74 26.13 6.28
C GLN A 726 6.38 24.74 6.23
N PHE A 727 5.61 23.67 5.97
CA PHE A 727 6.16 22.35 5.65
C PHE A 727 6.45 22.27 4.15
N HIS A 728 7.61 21.72 3.76
CA HIS A 728 8.04 21.69 2.36
C HIS A 728 8.51 20.30 1.94
N SER A 729 7.90 19.77 0.86
CA SER A 729 8.28 18.49 0.25
C SER A 729 9.20 18.67 -0.94
N HIS A 730 10.05 17.69 -1.25
CA HIS A 730 10.84 17.66 -2.49
C HIS A 730 9.99 17.66 -3.77
N LEU A 731 8.67 17.49 -3.64
CA LEU A 731 7.70 17.67 -4.73
C LEU A 731 7.49 19.14 -5.13
N GLU A 732 7.98 20.08 -4.30
CA GLU A 732 7.91 21.51 -4.53
C GLU A 732 9.27 22.09 -4.90
N PRO A 733 9.37 23.19 -5.67
CA PRO A 733 10.65 23.77 -6.00
C PRO A 733 11.29 24.47 -4.77
N MET A 734 12.26 23.82 -4.12
CA MET A 734 12.90 24.31 -2.89
C MET A 734 13.59 25.67 -3.08
N ARG A 735 14.08 25.95 -4.30
CA ARG A 735 14.65 27.25 -4.69
C ARG A 735 13.66 28.43 -4.62
N LEU A 736 12.35 28.18 -4.60
CA LEU A 736 11.35 29.25 -4.52
C LEU A 736 11.09 29.71 -3.09
N ILE A 737 11.58 28.98 -2.09
CA ILE A 737 11.50 29.40 -0.70
C ILE A 737 12.46 30.58 -0.53
N LYS A 738 11.92 31.74 -0.13
CA LYS A 738 12.73 32.95 -0.01
C LYS A 738 13.63 32.89 1.22
N LYS A 739 14.89 33.28 1.05
CA LYS A 739 15.94 33.26 2.09
C LYS A 739 15.56 34.03 3.35
N ASP A 740 14.83 35.13 3.23
CA ASP A 740 14.34 35.94 4.36
C ASP A 740 13.29 35.22 5.22
N LEU A 741 12.64 34.18 4.68
CA LEU A 741 11.61 33.40 5.36
C LEU A 741 12.14 32.09 5.96
N PHE A 742 13.42 31.75 5.79
CA PHE A 742 13.97 30.46 6.24
C PHE A 742 13.79 30.20 7.74
N ASN A 743 13.90 31.24 8.57
CA ASN A 743 13.72 31.13 10.02
C ASN A 743 12.30 30.72 10.42
N GLU A 744 11.31 30.98 9.56
CA GLU A 744 9.89 30.69 9.80
C GLU A 744 9.43 29.37 9.17
N GLN A 745 10.25 28.76 8.30
CA GLN A 745 9.91 27.47 7.69
C GLN A 745 10.17 26.33 8.67
N LEU A 746 9.31 25.30 8.64
CA LEU A 746 9.34 24.18 9.57
C LEU A 746 10.20 23.04 9.07
N THR A 747 9.99 22.66 7.82
CA THR A 747 10.75 21.62 7.16
C THR A 747 11.24 22.08 5.81
N PHE A 748 12.34 21.50 5.38
CA PHE A 748 12.82 21.56 4.00
C PHE A 748 13.05 20.12 3.57
N SER A 749 12.96 19.85 2.28
CA SER A 749 13.30 18.54 1.72
C SER A 749 14.35 18.73 0.62
N TYR A 750 14.90 17.64 0.12
CA TYR A 750 15.74 17.67 -1.07
C TYR A 750 15.48 16.47 -1.98
N SER A 751 15.79 16.62 -3.25
CA SER A 751 15.97 15.49 -4.16
C SER A 751 17.25 15.70 -4.97
N LEU A 752 18.11 14.69 -4.99
CA LEU A 752 19.31 14.65 -5.84
C LEU A 752 19.09 13.83 -7.12
N ASP A 753 17.86 13.31 -7.32
CA ASP A 753 17.54 12.48 -8.47
C ASP A 753 17.28 13.37 -9.69
N ASN A 754 18.09 13.20 -10.74
CA ASN A 754 18.11 14.03 -11.95
C ASN A 754 18.72 15.43 -11.77
N GLU A 755 17.89 16.42 -11.48
CA GLU A 755 18.23 17.84 -11.30
C GLU A 755 18.09 18.14 -9.81
N PRO A 756 19.15 18.64 -9.13
CA PRO A 756 19.08 18.92 -7.71
C PRO A 756 17.93 19.87 -7.37
N ASN A 757 16.94 19.37 -6.63
CA ASN A 757 15.92 20.20 -6.01
C ASN A 757 16.35 20.45 -4.57
N THR A 758 17.02 21.57 -4.35
CA THR A 758 17.59 21.95 -3.06
C THR A 758 17.30 23.41 -2.75
N VAL A 759 17.40 23.76 -1.47
CA VAL A 759 17.20 25.14 -1.02
C VAL A 759 18.36 26.02 -1.49
N GLU A 760 18.04 27.21 -2.01
CA GLU A 760 19.04 28.17 -2.46
C GLU A 760 19.60 28.94 -1.25
N VAL A 761 20.77 28.52 -0.77
CA VAL A 761 21.42 29.08 0.42
C VAL A 761 22.93 29.16 0.23
N GLU A 762 23.54 30.23 0.73
CA GLU A 762 25.00 30.40 0.72
C GLU A 762 25.66 29.56 1.82
N GLY A 763 26.83 29.00 1.54
CA GLY A 763 27.56 28.18 2.52
C GLY A 763 28.59 27.28 1.86
N PHE A 764 28.59 26.01 2.27
CA PHE A 764 29.47 24.98 1.74
C PHE A 764 29.28 24.83 0.23
N ASN A 765 30.27 24.28 -0.46
CA ASN A 765 30.12 23.98 -1.88
C ASN A 765 29.21 22.76 -2.09
N GLU A 766 28.61 22.65 -3.26
CA GLU A 766 27.62 21.60 -3.60
C GLU A 766 28.21 20.19 -3.65
N ILE A 767 29.54 20.02 -3.72
CA ILE A 767 30.18 18.71 -3.66
C ILE A 767 30.23 18.22 -2.20
N THR A 768 30.54 19.12 -1.27
CA THR A 768 30.62 18.83 0.17
C THR A 768 29.25 18.80 0.85
N ASP A 769 28.28 19.54 0.32
CA ASP A 769 26.92 19.66 0.85
C ASP A 769 25.90 19.63 -0.30
N PRO A 770 25.74 18.48 -0.98
CA PRO A 770 24.85 18.37 -2.14
C PRO A 770 23.39 18.55 -1.79
N THR A 771 22.98 18.26 -0.55
CA THR A 771 21.60 18.44 -0.07
C THR A 771 21.28 19.88 0.34
N ARG A 772 22.33 20.71 0.49
CA ARG A 772 22.29 22.07 1.06
C ARG A 772 21.88 22.13 2.54
N PHE A 773 21.71 20.99 3.22
CA PHE A 773 21.26 20.95 4.60
C PHE A 773 22.31 21.48 5.58
N LEU A 774 23.59 21.26 5.31
CA LEU A 774 24.65 21.80 6.16
C LEU A 774 24.73 23.33 6.02
N SER A 775 24.63 23.83 4.79
CA SER A 775 24.60 25.26 4.49
C SER A 775 23.37 25.94 5.09
N LEU A 776 22.19 25.31 4.98
CA LEU A 776 20.95 25.77 5.62
C LEU A 776 21.09 25.76 7.15
N HIS A 777 21.63 24.70 7.73
CA HIS A 777 21.86 24.62 9.18
C HIS A 777 22.75 25.76 9.67
N CYS A 778 23.83 26.05 8.95
CA CYS A 778 24.75 27.12 9.30
C CYS A 778 24.25 28.51 8.96
N PHE A 779 23.22 28.62 8.12
CA PHE A 779 22.50 29.87 7.95
C PHE A 779 21.59 30.14 9.15
N LEU A 780 20.86 29.13 9.63
CA LEU A 780 19.95 29.24 10.77
C LEU A 780 20.68 29.29 12.13
N PHE A 781 21.79 28.55 12.24
CA PHE A 781 22.56 28.32 13.47
C PHE A 781 24.06 28.48 13.19
N PRO A 782 24.53 29.71 12.91
CA PRO A 782 25.92 29.96 12.51
C PRO A 782 26.96 29.53 13.55
N GLU A 783 26.59 29.52 14.83
CA GLU A 783 27.44 29.12 15.96
C GLU A 783 27.51 27.59 16.18
N SER A 784 26.82 26.79 15.35
CA SER A 784 26.82 25.33 15.48
C SER A 784 28.21 24.75 15.16
N PRO A 785 28.70 23.72 15.89
CA PRO A 785 30.04 23.16 15.69
C PRO A 785 30.35 22.73 14.25
N CYS A 786 29.36 22.26 13.51
CA CYS A 786 29.53 21.82 12.12
C CYS A 786 29.72 22.98 11.11
N CYS A 787 29.58 24.23 11.55
CA CYS A 787 29.67 25.43 10.72
C CYS A 787 31.06 26.06 10.69
N PHE A 788 31.94 25.68 11.62
CA PHE A 788 33.33 26.13 11.64
C PHE A 788 34.22 25.42 10.61
N GLU A 789 33.67 24.43 9.90
CA GLU A 789 34.30 23.74 8.77
C GLU A 789 34.00 24.41 7.40
N LYS A 790 33.29 25.56 7.40
CA LYS A 790 32.83 26.28 6.19
C LYS A 790 33.93 26.70 5.23
#